data_AF-A0A1G3AK53-F1
#
_entry.id   AF-A0A1G3AK53-F1
#
_cell.length_a   1.000
_cell.length_b   1.000
_cell.length_c   1.000
_cell.angle_alpha   90.00
_cell.angle_beta   90.00
_cell.angle_gamma   90.00
#
_symmetry.space_group_name_H-M   'P 1'
#
loop_
_entity.id
_entity.type
_entity.pdbx_description
1 polymer ?
#
loop_
_entity_poly.entity_id
_entity_poly.type
_entity_poly.pdbx_seq_one_letter_code
_entity_poly.pdbx_strand_id
1 'polypeptide(L)'
;MTFYADLHVHSKHSRATSRDGDLEHMAFWARKKGVSVLGTGDFTHPEWFGELQEKLVPAEPGLYRLRADLEKQVDQWLDGPGHQPKVGPGPVRFVLQVEISTIYKRDDRTRKVHHLIYVPDLEKARALRESLARIGNVASDGRPILGLDSRHLLEITLQSGEGSYLVPAHIWTPWFAVLGSKSGFDTIELCYGDLSGEIFALETGLSSDPPMNWRLSSLDRYSLVSNSDAHSPPKIGREACVFHTEMDYFAMRRALKTGESYGGTVEFFPEEGKYHFDGHRKCGVSLSPEETRRYEGLCPECGKPLTLGVMHRVEELADRDDVPEVRPPLAAPYRSLIPLVEVLAEVQGVGPQSKAVWQKYEDLVRRLGSELFILEHASLEDVRRAASPLVAEAVSRMRAGRVLCEAGFDGQYGTIRLFTKEELRRGSSVGILFDLSEAESTAGTAGPTETLPGDRTVGPGLPADQPANAESKAGTAGPTETPQTHGHGLLDDLDPEQRAAAEVFFGPLLIIAGPGTGKTRTLTHRLARLISEHGVPPHECLAITFTRRAAGEMAERLEKLLPNRIDRPAAMTFHRLGLSILEEHGSRLGMAEPLRVACQTEGRQLLEEALGTSERKATRLLAQISCQKRTVQAIASSPGVSAAAPDAEIAAALDVYQQQLHARGLVDFDDLVVLPVRLLETSPDLVDHYRSRYRWVSVDEYQDIDPLQYRLVRLLVPPDGNLCVIGDPDQAIYGFRGADVSCFQRFNDDFPSARTISLVRNYRSTRTIVDASLE
;
A
#
# COMPACT_ATOMS: atom_id res chain seq x y z
N MET A 1 14.61 15.24 31.00
CA MET A 1 13.93 14.01 31.50
C MET A 1 14.20 12.87 30.53
N THR A 2 14.14 11.59 30.93
CA THR A 2 14.20 10.47 29.98
C THR A 2 12.82 9.88 29.79
N PHE A 3 12.38 9.72 28.53
CA PHE A 3 11.09 9.12 28.22
C PHE A 3 11.08 8.41 26.86
N TYR A 4 10.12 7.49 26.70
CA TYR A 4 9.87 6.77 25.46
C TYR A 4 8.74 7.43 24.69
N ALA A 5 8.90 7.53 23.38
CA ALA A 5 7.89 8.01 22.46
C ALA A 5 7.67 7.00 21.33
N ASP A 6 6.40 6.71 21.04
CA ASP A 6 6.01 5.89 19.89
C ASP A 6 5.19 6.78 18.95
N LEU A 7 5.84 7.23 17.89
CA LEU A 7 5.36 8.33 17.05
C LEU A 7 4.77 7.85 15.72
N HIS A 8 4.44 6.57 15.61
CA HIS A 8 3.75 6.02 14.45
C HIS A 8 2.73 4.97 14.92
N VAL A 9 1.47 5.38 14.99
CA VAL A 9 0.35 4.49 15.33
C VAL A 9 -0.84 4.79 14.43
N HIS A 10 -1.79 3.87 14.38
CA HIS A 10 -3.03 4.06 13.64
C HIS A 10 -4.26 3.99 14.53
N SER A 11 -5.25 4.80 14.17
CA SER A 11 -6.56 4.80 14.80
C SER A 11 -7.44 3.65 14.29
N LYS A 12 -8.60 3.49 14.91
CA LYS A 12 -9.68 2.61 14.45
C LYS A 12 -10.25 2.95 13.05
N HIS A 13 -9.88 4.09 12.46
CA HIS A 13 -10.33 4.51 11.12
C HIS A 13 -9.39 4.06 9.99
N SER A 14 -8.21 3.56 10.31
CA SER A 14 -7.32 2.92 9.33
C SER A 14 -7.78 1.51 8.96
N ARG A 15 -7.44 1.04 7.76
CA ARG A 15 -7.70 -0.35 7.38
C ARG A 15 -6.91 -1.34 8.24
N ALA A 16 -7.53 -2.49 8.51
CA ALA A 16 -6.94 -3.61 9.25
C ALA A 16 -6.45 -3.24 10.67
N THR A 17 -7.02 -2.21 11.28
CA THR A 17 -6.75 -1.85 12.69
C THR A 17 -7.85 -2.33 13.64
N SER A 18 -7.50 -2.43 14.92
CA SER A 18 -8.45 -2.77 15.98
C SER A 18 -9.48 -1.67 16.17
N ARG A 19 -10.70 -2.06 16.54
CA ARG A 19 -11.74 -1.12 16.98
C ARG A 19 -11.35 -0.39 18.27
N ASP A 20 -10.51 -1.02 19.07
CA ASP A 20 -9.95 -0.45 20.30
C ASP A 20 -8.81 0.56 20.00
N GLY A 21 -8.58 0.92 18.74
CA GLY A 21 -7.67 2.00 18.35
C GLY A 21 -8.23 3.40 18.64
N ASP A 22 -8.89 3.60 19.79
CA ASP A 22 -9.32 4.92 20.29
C ASP A 22 -8.30 5.51 21.28
N LEU A 23 -8.42 6.80 21.60
CA LEU A 23 -7.42 7.52 22.41
C LEU A 23 -7.31 6.95 23.83
N GLU A 24 -8.42 6.52 24.41
CA GLU A 24 -8.50 5.99 25.77
C GLU A 24 -7.76 4.65 25.89
N HIS A 25 -8.05 3.71 25.00
CA HIS A 25 -7.36 2.42 24.96
C HIS A 25 -5.88 2.57 24.56
N MET A 26 -5.57 3.47 23.62
CA MET A 26 -4.19 3.78 23.27
C MET A 26 -3.42 4.35 24.48
N ALA A 27 -4.00 5.30 25.22
CA ALA A 27 -3.38 5.83 26.44
C ALA A 27 -3.20 4.76 27.52
N PHE A 28 -4.20 3.90 27.71
CA PHE A 28 -4.13 2.76 28.64
C PHE A 28 -2.94 1.83 28.31
N TRP A 29 -2.81 1.43 27.04
CA TRP A 29 -1.73 0.54 26.62
C TRP A 29 -0.37 1.23 26.61
N ALA A 30 -0.28 2.50 26.20
CA ALA A 30 0.95 3.27 26.30
C ALA A 30 1.49 3.30 27.74
N ARG A 31 0.61 3.46 28.75
CA ARG A 31 1.02 3.41 30.17
C ARG A 31 1.52 2.04 30.60
N LYS A 32 0.86 0.96 30.18
CA LYS A 32 1.32 -0.41 30.47
C LYS A 32 2.64 -0.73 29.78
N LYS A 33 2.85 -0.22 28.58
CA LYS A 33 4.07 -0.43 27.79
C LYS A 33 5.24 0.40 28.30
N GLY A 34 4.98 1.60 28.81
CA GLY A 34 6.02 2.52 29.27
C GLY A 34 6.24 3.72 28.35
N VAL A 35 5.35 3.92 27.38
CA VAL A 35 5.40 5.01 26.41
C VAL A 35 4.76 6.25 27.01
N SER A 36 5.53 7.35 27.05
CA SER A 36 5.10 8.63 27.64
C SER A 36 4.50 9.58 26.61
N VAL A 37 4.99 9.52 25.37
CA VAL A 37 4.48 10.32 24.24
C VAL A 37 4.05 9.40 23.11
N LEU A 38 2.84 9.58 22.61
CA LEU A 38 2.25 8.75 21.56
C LEU A 38 1.82 9.62 20.37
N GLY A 39 2.00 9.12 19.15
CA GLY A 39 1.32 9.69 17.99
C GLY A 39 -0.21 9.58 18.15
N THR A 40 -0.98 10.52 17.61
CA THR A 40 -2.44 10.36 17.54
C THR A 40 -2.87 9.35 16.49
N GLY A 41 -2.05 9.16 15.46
CA GLY A 41 -2.45 8.54 14.20
C GLY A 41 -3.49 9.38 13.44
N ASP A 42 -3.52 9.21 12.13
CA ASP A 42 -4.68 9.42 11.27
C ASP A 42 -5.42 10.78 11.36
N PHE A 43 -4.79 11.86 11.84
CA PHE A 43 -5.52 13.11 12.14
C PHE A 43 -6.17 13.76 10.91
N THR A 44 -5.84 13.35 9.68
CA THR A 44 -6.51 13.85 8.48
C THR A 44 -7.89 13.25 8.28
N HIS A 45 -8.21 12.11 8.89
CA HIS A 45 -9.54 11.52 8.80
C HIS A 45 -10.56 12.40 9.53
N PRO A 46 -11.68 12.80 8.90
CA PRO A 46 -12.55 13.84 9.43
C PRO A 46 -13.24 13.46 10.73
N GLU A 47 -13.71 12.22 10.88
CA GLU A 47 -14.37 11.76 12.11
C GLU A 47 -13.37 11.67 13.28
N TRP A 48 -12.20 11.07 13.01
CA TRP A 48 -11.10 11.00 13.97
C TRP A 48 -10.63 12.38 14.41
N PHE A 49 -10.47 13.32 13.47
CA PHE A 49 -10.13 14.70 13.79
C PHE A 49 -11.17 15.34 14.71
N GLY A 50 -12.45 15.07 14.51
CA GLY A 50 -13.52 15.47 15.42
C GLY A 50 -13.32 14.92 16.84
N GLU A 51 -13.00 13.62 16.96
CA GLU A 51 -12.67 13.00 18.26
C GLU A 51 -11.43 13.63 18.91
N LEU A 52 -10.38 13.93 18.13
CA LEU A 52 -9.18 14.62 18.64
C LEU A 52 -9.57 15.99 19.23
N GLN A 53 -10.40 16.77 18.53
CA GLN A 53 -10.85 18.08 19.01
C GLN A 53 -11.71 17.99 20.27
N GLU A 54 -12.51 16.93 20.43
CA GLU A 54 -13.40 16.74 21.57
C GLU A 54 -12.66 16.23 22.82
N LYS A 55 -11.75 15.28 22.62
CA LYS A 55 -11.14 14.47 23.68
C LYS A 55 -9.79 14.98 24.14
N LEU A 56 -9.07 15.75 23.31
CA LEU A 56 -7.74 16.24 23.65
C LEU A 56 -7.77 17.70 24.11
N VAL A 57 -6.93 18.00 25.10
CA VAL A 57 -6.65 19.35 25.59
C VAL A 57 -5.14 19.61 25.55
N PRO A 58 -4.69 20.85 25.29
CA PRO A 58 -3.26 21.20 25.34
C PRO A 58 -2.64 20.88 26.71
N ALA A 59 -1.41 20.38 26.72
CA ALA A 59 -0.68 20.02 27.94
C ALA A 59 0.67 20.77 28.04
N GLU A 60 1.59 20.50 27.13
CA GLU A 60 2.88 21.18 26.96
C GLU A 60 2.94 21.75 25.53
N PRO A 61 3.93 22.61 25.19
CA PRO A 61 3.99 23.19 23.84
C PRO A 61 4.02 22.10 22.76
N GLY A 62 3.00 22.14 21.91
CA GLY A 62 2.77 21.19 20.82
C GLY A 62 2.34 19.78 21.24
N LEU A 63 2.08 19.54 22.53
CA LEU A 63 1.63 18.26 23.06
C LEU A 63 0.23 18.37 23.65
N TYR A 64 -0.53 17.28 23.54
CA TYR A 64 -1.89 17.17 24.03
C TYR A 64 -2.01 16.08 25.09
N ARG A 65 -3.05 16.14 25.91
CA ARG A 65 -3.45 15.04 26.80
C ARG A 65 -4.94 14.79 26.69
N LEU A 66 -5.39 13.64 27.16
CA LEU A 66 -6.81 13.37 27.32
C LEU A 66 -7.44 14.39 28.28
N ARG A 67 -8.70 14.73 28.02
CA ARG A 67 -9.53 15.51 28.94
C ARG A 67 -9.63 14.79 30.29
N ALA A 68 -9.71 15.56 31.38
CA ALA A 68 -9.52 15.03 32.74
C ALA A 68 -10.47 13.88 33.14
N ASP A 69 -11.70 13.88 32.63
CA ASP A 69 -12.67 12.80 32.86
C ASP A 69 -12.32 11.50 32.13
N LEU A 70 -11.81 11.59 30.89
CA LEU A 70 -11.32 10.44 30.11
C LEU A 70 -10.02 9.90 30.70
N GLU A 71 -9.14 10.78 31.17
CA GLU A 71 -7.93 10.38 31.86
C GLU A 71 -8.24 9.63 33.16
N LYS A 72 -9.22 10.11 33.93
CA LYS A 72 -9.72 9.41 35.11
C LYS A 72 -10.34 8.05 34.76
N GLN A 73 -10.99 7.92 33.60
CA GLN A 73 -11.49 6.64 33.11
C GLN A 73 -10.33 5.66 32.83
N VAL A 74 -9.27 6.13 32.18
CA VAL A 74 -8.05 5.34 31.96
C VAL A 74 -7.39 4.95 33.28
N ASP A 75 -7.31 5.87 34.26
CA ASP A 75 -6.83 5.58 35.61
C ASP A 75 -7.65 4.47 36.26
N GLN A 76 -8.98 4.51 36.17
CA GLN A 76 -9.85 3.47 36.72
C GLN A 76 -9.63 2.10 36.07
N TRP A 77 -9.35 2.07 34.76
CA TRP A 77 -9.00 0.82 34.07
C TRP A 77 -7.68 0.25 34.57
N LEU A 78 -6.71 1.10 34.90
CA LEU A 78 -5.44 0.71 35.51
C LEU A 78 -5.64 0.29 36.98
N ASP A 79 -6.50 0.96 37.74
CA ASP A 79 -6.77 0.66 39.16
C ASP A 79 -7.63 -0.61 39.36
N GLY A 80 -8.23 -1.15 38.29
CA GLY A 80 -8.96 -2.41 38.32
C GLY A 80 -8.09 -3.62 38.68
N PRO A 81 -8.67 -4.79 39.01
CA PRO A 81 -7.91 -5.98 39.37
C PRO A 81 -6.94 -6.36 38.25
N GLY A 82 -5.64 -6.07 38.44
CA GLY A 82 -4.56 -6.52 37.55
C GLY A 82 -3.81 -5.46 36.73
N HIS A 83 -4.13 -4.16 36.79
CA HIS A 83 -3.68 -3.26 35.71
C HIS A 83 -2.77 -2.07 36.08
N GLN A 84 -2.50 -1.76 37.35
CA GLN A 84 -1.73 -0.55 37.72
C GLN A 84 -0.22 -0.85 37.80
N PRO A 85 0.64 -0.28 36.93
CA PRO A 85 2.08 -0.47 37.03
C PRO A 85 2.64 0.30 38.23
N LYS A 86 3.48 -0.34 39.06
CA LYS A 86 4.16 0.34 40.18
C LYS A 86 5.11 1.46 39.74
N VAL A 87 5.75 1.25 38.58
CA VAL A 87 6.69 2.16 37.95
C VAL A 87 6.26 2.28 36.51
N GLY A 88 6.11 3.49 35.99
CA GLY A 88 5.64 3.69 34.63
C GLY A 88 5.38 5.16 34.36
N PRO A 89 5.06 5.51 33.11
CA PRO A 89 4.76 6.88 32.75
C PRO A 89 3.48 7.34 33.47
N GLY A 90 3.46 8.62 33.78
CA GLY A 90 2.25 9.31 34.21
C GLY A 90 1.22 9.41 33.07
N PRO A 91 0.39 10.45 33.07
CA PRO A 91 -0.54 10.68 31.97
C PRO A 91 0.20 10.81 30.63
N VAL A 92 -0.32 10.14 29.60
CA VAL A 92 0.28 10.09 28.25
C VAL A 92 0.12 11.44 27.58
N ARG A 93 1.13 11.84 26.80
CA ARG A 93 1.06 12.96 25.88
C ARG A 93 0.87 12.49 24.45
N PHE A 94 0.11 13.25 23.69
CA PHE A 94 -0.18 13.00 22.30
C PHE A 94 0.48 14.04 21.41
N VAL A 95 1.15 13.59 20.35
CA VAL A 95 1.62 14.40 19.23
C VAL A 95 0.68 14.19 18.06
N LEU A 96 0.24 15.27 17.42
CA LEU A 96 -0.58 15.17 16.21
C LEU A 96 0.27 14.58 15.07
N GLN A 97 0.00 13.32 14.77
CA GLN A 97 0.70 12.53 13.75
C GLN A 97 -0.29 11.87 12.78
N VAL A 98 0.10 11.81 11.50
CA VAL A 98 -0.61 11.07 10.44
C VAL A 98 0.41 10.35 9.55
N GLU A 99 0.03 9.19 9.01
CA GLU A 99 0.73 8.55 7.90
C GLU A 99 -0.05 8.81 6.60
N ILE A 100 0.63 9.26 5.54
CA ILE A 100 0.06 9.47 4.21
C ILE A 100 0.71 8.51 3.22
N SER A 101 -0.11 7.79 2.46
CA SER A 101 0.37 6.93 1.38
C SER A 101 0.31 7.68 0.06
N THR A 102 1.45 7.79 -0.62
CA THR A 102 1.56 8.40 -1.94
C THR A 102 1.70 7.33 -3.01
N ILE A 103 0.87 7.39 -4.07
CA ILE A 103 0.95 6.49 -5.22
C ILE A 103 0.92 7.31 -6.51
N TYR A 104 2.05 7.42 -7.18
CA TYR A 104 2.20 8.26 -8.36
C TYR A 104 3.20 7.65 -9.35
N LYS A 105 3.27 8.20 -10.57
CA LYS A 105 4.25 7.79 -11.58
C LYS A 105 5.39 8.81 -11.61
N ARG A 106 6.64 8.33 -11.55
CA ARG A 106 7.85 9.13 -11.72
C ARG A 106 8.99 8.23 -12.20
N ASP A 107 9.78 8.73 -13.15
CA ASP A 107 10.87 8.00 -13.83
C ASP A 107 10.39 6.65 -14.41
N ASP A 108 9.24 6.66 -15.09
CA ASP A 108 8.59 5.48 -15.70
C ASP A 108 8.25 4.34 -14.73
N ARG A 109 8.36 4.56 -13.41
CA ARG A 109 7.96 3.62 -12.36
C ARG A 109 6.76 4.15 -11.58
N THR A 110 5.93 3.22 -11.09
CA THR A 110 4.91 3.57 -10.10
C THR A 110 5.57 3.58 -8.73
N ARG A 111 5.71 4.77 -8.15
CA ARG A 111 6.24 4.97 -6.81
C ARG A 111 5.12 4.81 -5.81
N LYS A 112 5.39 4.06 -4.74
CA LYS A 112 4.50 3.89 -3.60
C LYS A 112 5.33 4.14 -2.37
N VAL A 113 5.01 5.19 -1.62
CA VAL A 113 5.82 5.63 -0.48
C VAL A 113 4.89 6.13 0.62
N HIS A 114 5.15 5.71 1.84
CA HIS A 114 4.50 6.21 3.04
C HIS A 114 5.34 7.27 3.74
N HIS A 115 4.63 8.22 4.35
CA HIS A 115 5.21 9.41 4.95
C HIS A 115 4.54 9.70 6.27
N LEU A 116 5.32 9.92 7.32
CA LEU A 116 4.84 10.40 8.61
C LEU A 116 4.90 11.92 8.62
N ILE A 117 3.81 12.54 9.01
CA ILE A 117 3.72 13.99 9.15
C ILE A 117 3.33 14.33 10.57
N TYR A 118 4.05 15.29 11.13
CA TYR A 118 3.88 15.78 12.48
C TYR A 118 3.60 17.28 12.43
N VAL A 119 2.60 17.72 13.20
CA VAL A 119 2.22 19.13 13.29
C VAL A 119 2.09 19.55 14.76
N PRO A 120 2.43 20.81 15.10
CA PRO A 120 2.45 21.24 16.50
C PRO A 120 1.05 21.44 17.09
N ASP A 121 0.04 21.79 16.28
CA ASP A 121 -1.28 22.07 16.80
C ASP A 121 -2.44 21.74 15.84
N LEU A 122 -3.65 21.75 16.40
CA LEU A 122 -4.88 21.42 15.69
C LEU A 122 -5.20 22.40 14.55
N GLU A 123 -4.69 23.63 14.59
CA GLU A 123 -4.84 24.59 13.49
C GLU A 123 -3.99 24.17 12.29
N LYS A 124 -2.73 23.78 12.50
CA LYS A 124 -1.84 23.32 11.42
C LYS A 124 -2.29 21.95 10.90
N ALA A 125 -2.79 21.08 11.78
CA ALA A 125 -3.44 19.84 11.39
C ALA A 125 -4.65 20.09 10.47
N ARG A 126 -5.49 21.08 10.79
CA ARG A 126 -6.64 21.49 9.95
C ARG A 126 -6.18 22.02 8.60
N ALA A 127 -5.18 22.92 8.58
CA ALA A 127 -4.64 23.50 7.35
C ALA A 127 -4.07 22.43 6.41
N LEU A 128 -3.32 21.47 6.95
CA LEU A 128 -2.80 20.32 6.21
C LEU A 128 -3.95 19.46 5.67
N ARG A 129 -4.91 19.09 6.51
CA ARG A 129 -6.08 18.29 6.13
C ARG A 129 -6.86 18.93 4.99
N GLU A 130 -7.15 20.23 5.08
CA GLU A 130 -7.87 20.97 4.04
C GLU A 130 -7.12 20.99 2.72
N SER A 131 -5.79 21.11 2.76
CA SER A 131 -4.95 21.09 1.56
C SER A 131 -4.94 19.70 0.91
N LEU A 132 -4.81 18.63 1.69
CA LEU A 132 -4.82 17.26 1.19
C LEU A 132 -6.21 16.83 0.67
N ALA A 133 -7.29 17.30 1.30
CA ALA A 133 -8.66 17.00 0.89
C ALA A 133 -9.01 17.56 -0.51
N ARG A 134 -8.31 18.61 -0.97
CA ARG A 134 -8.44 19.13 -2.35
C ARG A 134 -7.81 18.21 -3.40
N ILE A 135 -6.88 17.34 -2.99
CA ILE A 135 -6.09 16.48 -3.88
C ILE A 135 -6.72 15.09 -3.97
N GLY A 136 -7.21 14.54 -2.86
CA GLY A 136 -7.79 13.21 -2.83
C GLY A 136 -8.68 12.96 -1.62
N ASN A 137 -9.20 11.73 -1.54
CA ASN A 137 -10.13 11.37 -0.47
C ASN A 137 -9.39 11.08 0.84
N VAL A 138 -9.45 12.04 1.78
CA VAL A 138 -8.89 11.89 3.13
C VAL A 138 -9.85 11.22 4.13
N ALA A 139 -11.06 10.88 3.70
CA ALA A 139 -12.13 10.37 4.57
C ALA A 139 -12.38 8.85 4.45
N SER A 140 -11.77 8.17 3.47
CA SER A 140 -12.02 6.73 3.26
C SER A 140 -11.18 5.80 4.13
N ASP A 141 -10.09 6.31 4.70
CA ASP A 141 -9.09 5.55 5.44
C ASP A 141 -8.33 6.50 6.36
N GLY A 142 -7.96 6.04 7.55
CA GLY A 142 -7.08 6.77 8.47
C GLY A 142 -5.71 7.08 7.86
N ARG A 143 -5.21 6.19 6.99
CA ARG A 143 -4.08 6.44 6.09
C ARG A 143 -4.59 6.69 4.67
N PRO A 144 -4.84 7.95 4.29
CA PRO A 144 -5.32 8.24 2.96
C PRO A 144 -4.25 7.94 1.90
N ILE A 145 -4.72 7.39 0.78
CA ILE A 145 -3.91 7.12 -0.40
C ILE A 145 -4.12 8.25 -1.41
N LEU A 146 -3.07 9.00 -1.71
CA LEU A 146 -3.11 10.17 -2.57
C LEU A 146 -2.28 9.96 -3.84
N GLY A 147 -2.83 10.38 -4.98
CA GLY A 147 -2.16 10.44 -6.27
C GLY A 147 -1.18 11.62 -6.35
N LEU A 148 -0.27 11.74 -5.39
CA LEU A 148 0.54 12.93 -5.14
C LEU A 148 2.03 12.54 -5.07
N ASP A 149 2.91 13.34 -5.69
CA ASP A 149 4.36 13.16 -5.58
C ASP A 149 4.86 13.42 -4.15
N SER A 150 5.81 12.62 -3.66
CA SER A 150 6.41 12.74 -2.33
C SER A 150 7.00 14.14 -2.06
N ARG A 151 7.63 14.75 -3.07
CA ARG A 151 8.18 16.12 -2.99
C ARG A 151 7.07 17.15 -2.77
N HIS A 152 5.93 17.01 -3.45
CA HIS A 152 4.78 17.90 -3.25
C HIS A 152 4.09 17.69 -1.91
N LEU A 153 4.05 16.46 -1.39
CA LEU A 153 3.55 16.20 -0.04
C LEU A 153 4.42 16.90 1.02
N LEU A 154 5.74 16.85 0.87
CA LEU A 154 6.68 17.56 1.74
C LEU A 154 6.45 19.08 1.67
N GLU A 155 6.31 19.63 0.47
CA GLU A 155 6.00 21.05 0.28
C GLU A 155 4.70 21.47 0.99
N ILE A 156 3.62 20.72 0.81
CA ILE A 156 2.34 20.96 1.50
C ILE A 156 2.48 20.86 3.02
N THR A 157 3.29 19.91 3.50
CA THR A 157 3.57 19.75 4.93
C THR A 157 4.25 20.99 5.49
N LEU A 158 5.29 21.48 4.82
CA LEU A 158 6.01 22.69 5.25
C LEU A 158 5.14 23.94 5.17
N GLN A 159 4.26 24.03 4.18
CA GLN A 159 3.31 25.14 4.02
C GLN A 159 2.16 25.11 5.04
N SER A 160 1.91 23.97 5.71
CA SER A 160 0.85 23.86 6.72
C SER A 160 1.11 24.74 7.94
N GLY A 161 2.38 25.06 8.22
CA GLY A 161 2.78 25.99 9.28
C GLY A 161 4.17 25.72 9.83
N GLU A 162 4.73 26.70 10.53
CA GLU A 162 6.02 26.56 11.21
C GLU A 162 5.96 25.43 12.25
N GLY A 163 7.03 24.64 12.31
CA GLY A 163 7.14 23.50 13.20
C GLY A 163 6.71 22.18 12.57
N SER A 164 5.84 22.19 11.54
CA SER A 164 5.45 20.99 10.80
C SER A 164 6.65 20.33 10.11
N TYR A 165 6.72 19.00 10.13
CA TYR A 165 7.79 18.25 9.47
C TYR A 165 7.31 16.87 9.00
N LEU A 166 8.07 16.29 8.07
CA LEU A 166 7.83 14.99 7.49
C LEU A 166 9.01 14.06 7.76
N VAL A 167 8.71 12.80 8.07
CA VAL A 167 9.67 11.71 8.20
C VAL A 167 9.25 10.59 7.22
N PRO A 168 10.12 10.12 6.33
CA PRO A 168 9.83 8.95 5.50
C PRO A 168 9.57 7.73 6.38
N ALA A 169 8.44 7.06 6.18
CA ALA A 169 8.02 5.93 7.00
C ALA A 169 8.75 4.64 6.57
N HIS A 170 9.05 3.77 7.54
CA HIS A 170 9.59 2.40 7.39
C HIS A 170 10.37 2.15 6.09
N ILE A 171 11.50 2.84 5.93
CA ILE A 171 12.14 3.13 4.63
C ILE A 171 12.61 1.90 3.84
N TRP A 172 12.63 0.70 4.43
CA TRP A 172 13.09 -0.53 3.80
C TRP A 172 12.00 -1.55 3.47
N THR A 173 10.74 -1.32 3.87
CA THR A 173 9.68 -2.28 3.54
C THR A 173 9.61 -2.46 2.00
N PRO A 174 9.54 -3.71 1.47
CA PRO A 174 9.72 -3.93 0.02
C PRO A 174 8.75 -3.13 -0.86
N TRP A 175 7.58 -2.83 -0.31
CA TRP A 175 6.51 -2.03 -0.89
C TRP A 175 6.25 -0.84 0.02
N PHE A 176 5.83 0.29 -0.54
CA PHE A 176 5.39 1.47 0.23
C PHE A 176 6.50 2.20 1.02
N ALA A 177 7.77 1.94 0.73
CA ALA A 177 8.90 2.61 1.35
C ALA A 177 9.79 3.38 0.37
N VAL A 178 10.56 4.35 0.89
CA VAL A 178 11.47 5.15 0.05
C VAL A 178 12.61 4.31 -0.52
N LEU A 179 13.20 3.36 0.19
CA LEU A 179 14.31 2.52 -0.30
C LEU A 179 13.89 1.08 -0.63
N GLY A 180 12.58 0.81 -0.56
CA GLY A 180 12.00 -0.51 -0.84
C GLY A 180 12.29 -1.02 -2.25
N SER A 181 12.62 -2.31 -2.37
CA SER A 181 13.10 -2.93 -3.62
C SER A 181 12.08 -2.96 -4.77
N LYS A 182 10.78 -2.78 -4.51
CA LYS A 182 9.73 -2.87 -5.55
C LYS A 182 9.20 -1.51 -6.01
N SER A 183 9.01 -0.57 -5.09
CA SER A 183 8.36 0.72 -5.38
C SER A 183 9.14 1.95 -4.93
N GLY A 184 10.30 1.75 -4.28
CA GLY A 184 11.15 2.81 -3.76
C GLY A 184 12.11 3.39 -4.80
N PHE A 185 12.96 4.29 -4.34
CA PHE A 185 14.08 4.97 -4.96
C PHE A 185 15.40 4.37 -4.45
N ASP A 186 16.52 4.82 -5.03
CA ASP A 186 17.85 4.42 -4.56
C ASP A 186 18.43 5.41 -3.53
N THR A 187 17.88 6.63 -3.45
CA THR A 187 18.27 7.65 -2.47
C THR A 187 17.08 8.48 -1.98
N ILE A 188 17.23 9.15 -0.83
CA ILE A 188 16.24 10.09 -0.28
C ILE A 188 16.11 11.32 -1.18
N GLU A 189 17.23 11.79 -1.75
CA GLU A 189 17.31 12.92 -2.68
C GLU A 189 16.44 12.72 -3.92
N LEU A 190 16.43 11.51 -4.48
CA LEU A 190 15.59 11.22 -5.66
C LEU A 190 14.09 11.28 -5.34
N CYS A 191 13.70 10.93 -4.12
CA CYS A 191 12.30 10.96 -3.68
C CYS A 191 11.81 12.40 -3.47
N TYR A 192 12.57 13.22 -2.72
CA TYR A 192 12.13 14.55 -2.28
C TYR A 192 12.71 15.71 -3.10
N GLY A 193 13.65 15.44 -4.01
CA GLY A 193 14.22 16.42 -4.92
C GLY A 193 14.91 17.58 -4.20
N ASP A 194 14.58 18.80 -4.63
CA ASP A 194 15.07 20.07 -4.10
C ASP A 194 14.76 20.29 -2.61
N LEU A 195 13.72 19.63 -2.09
CA LEU A 195 13.32 19.72 -0.68
C LEU A 195 13.94 18.64 0.21
N SER A 196 14.81 17.78 -0.32
CA SER A 196 15.46 16.70 0.46
C SER A 196 16.26 17.20 1.67
N GLY A 197 16.76 18.44 1.65
CA GLY A 197 17.43 19.08 2.78
C GLY A 197 16.52 19.38 3.99
N GLU A 198 15.20 19.32 3.83
CA GLU A 198 14.23 19.50 4.92
C GLU A 198 13.95 18.20 5.68
N ILE A 199 14.35 17.05 5.12
CA ILE A 199 14.30 15.75 5.82
C ILE A 199 15.52 15.63 6.72
N PHE A 200 15.29 15.42 8.02
CA PHE A 200 16.36 15.26 9.02
C PHE A 200 16.27 13.94 9.80
N ALA A 201 15.20 13.17 9.62
CA ALA A 201 15.02 11.88 10.27
C ALA A 201 14.39 10.87 9.30
N LEU A 202 14.66 9.59 9.52
CA LEU A 202 14.14 8.47 8.73
C LEU A 202 13.63 7.37 9.65
N GLU A 203 12.44 6.81 9.38
CA GLU A 203 11.94 5.68 10.15
C GLU A 203 12.51 4.36 9.63
N THR A 204 13.16 3.59 10.49
CA THR A 204 13.70 2.26 10.17
C THR A 204 12.57 1.28 9.85
N GLY A 205 11.59 1.21 10.75
CA GLY A 205 10.47 0.28 10.74
C GLY A 205 10.91 -1.17 10.96
N LEU A 206 9.92 -2.06 11.14
CA LEU A 206 10.09 -3.46 11.56
C LEU A 206 10.97 -4.37 10.68
N SER A 207 11.44 -3.88 9.52
CA SER A 207 12.22 -4.65 8.55
C SER A 207 13.70 -4.26 8.52
N SER A 208 14.11 -3.25 9.29
CA SER A 208 15.51 -2.84 9.38
C SER A 208 15.85 -2.30 10.76
N ASP A 209 17.12 -2.26 11.08
CA ASP A 209 17.64 -1.67 12.31
C ASP A 209 18.76 -0.65 12.01
N PRO A 210 19.27 0.08 13.02
CA PRO A 210 20.34 1.05 12.81
C PRO A 210 21.63 0.46 12.20
N PRO A 211 22.16 -0.70 12.63
CA PRO A 211 23.26 -1.38 11.94
C PRO A 211 23.08 -1.54 10.43
N MET A 212 21.92 -2.03 9.97
CA MET A 212 21.63 -2.17 8.53
C MET A 212 21.71 -0.82 7.82
N ASN A 213 21.20 0.25 8.43
CA ASN A 213 21.17 1.59 7.86
C ASN A 213 22.55 2.26 7.86
N TRP A 214 23.40 2.01 8.87
CA TRP A 214 24.75 2.59 8.97
C TRP A 214 25.72 2.07 7.90
N ARG A 215 25.32 1.05 7.14
CA ARG A 215 26.09 0.58 5.97
C ARG A 215 25.99 1.51 4.75
N LEU A 216 25.11 2.52 4.81
CA LEU A 216 24.93 3.52 3.76
C LEU A 216 25.39 4.91 4.24
N SER A 217 26.51 5.41 3.73
CA SER A 217 27.03 6.74 4.09
C SER A 217 26.07 7.88 3.74
N SER A 218 25.23 7.69 2.73
CA SER A 218 24.19 8.64 2.35
C SER A 218 23.13 8.85 3.44
N LEU A 219 23.01 7.92 4.39
CA LEU A 219 22.05 7.98 5.49
C LEU A 219 22.63 8.60 6.78
N ASP A 220 23.96 8.83 6.85
CA ASP A 220 24.65 9.31 8.05
C ASP A 220 24.15 10.66 8.58
N ARG A 221 23.55 11.47 7.70
CA ARG A 221 23.06 12.82 8.02
C ARG A 221 21.65 12.85 8.62
N TYR A 222 20.99 11.71 8.76
CA TYR A 222 19.64 11.63 9.32
C TYR A 222 19.66 10.95 10.68
N SER A 223 18.83 11.42 11.61
CA SER A 223 18.52 10.64 12.80
C SER A 223 17.58 9.50 12.44
N LEU A 224 17.98 8.28 12.79
CA LEU A 224 17.12 7.11 12.65
C LEU A 224 16.10 7.11 13.78
N VAL A 225 14.83 6.98 13.43
CA VAL A 225 13.72 6.83 14.37
C VAL A 225 13.08 5.46 14.20
N SER A 226 12.50 4.95 15.27
CA SER A 226 11.85 3.64 15.29
C SER A 226 10.55 3.75 16.05
N ASN A 227 9.46 3.27 15.45
CA ASN A 227 8.10 3.41 15.96
C ASN A 227 7.28 2.18 15.58
N SER A 228 6.25 1.91 16.36
CA SER A 228 5.60 0.61 16.30
C SER A 228 4.79 0.34 15.05
N ASP A 229 4.29 1.34 14.32
CA ASP A 229 3.23 1.16 13.32
C ASP A 229 2.07 0.31 13.90
N ALA A 230 1.62 0.70 15.10
CA ALA A 230 0.64 -0.09 15.85
C ALA A 230 -0.73 -0.05 15.19
N HIS A 231 -1.15 -1.19 14.67
CA HIS A 231 -2.51 -1.45 14.20
C HIS A 231 -3.45 -1.94 15.31
N SER A 232 -2.93 -2.21 16.51
CA SER A 232 -3.72 -2.51 17.70
C SER A 232 -3.00 -2.01 18.95
N PRO A 233 -3.74 -1.58 19.99
CA PRO A 233 -3.14 -1.00 21.20
C PRO A 233 -2.07 -1.87 21.90
N PRO A 234 -2.21 -3.22 21.99
CA PRO A 234 -1.16 -4.04 22.61
C PRO A 234 0.19 -4.06 21.87
N LYS A 235 0.24 -3.58 20.62
CA LYS A 235 1.46 -3.49 19.81
C LYS A 235 2.22 -2.17 19.99
N ILE A 236 1.63 -1.19 20.68
CA ILE A 236 2.30 0.07 21.04
C ILE A 236 3.63 -0.23 21.76
N GLY A 237 4.67 0.53 21.41
CA GLY A 237 5.99 0.45 22.05
C GLY A 237 6.76 -0.85 21.76
N ARG A 238 6.36 -1.65 20.76
CA ARG A 238 7.25 -2.72 20.23
C ARG A 238 8.50 -2.15 19.56
N GLU A 239 8.38 -0.93 19.06
CA GLU A 239 9.45 -0.04 18.63
C GLU A 239 9.15 1.34 19.21
N ALA A 240 10.19 2.08 19.60
CA ALA A 240 10.03 3.40 20.20
C ALA A 240 11.32 4.23 20.08
N CYS A 241 11.15 5.54 20.15
CA CYS A 241 12.22 6.52 20.29
C CYS A 241 12.47 6.87 21.76
N VAL A 242 13.73 7.08 22.14
CA VAL A 242 14.13 7.50 23.49
C VAL A 242 14.59 8.96 23.43
N PHE A 243 14.03 9.80 24.29
CA PHE A 243 14.37 11.22 24.38
C PHE A 243 14.94 11.57 25.75
N HIS A 244 15.94 12.45 25.75
CA HIS A 244 16.57 13.05 26.95
C HIS A 244 16.26 14.55 27.06
N THR A 245 15.03 14.95 26.70
CA THR A 245 14.58 16.34 26.65
C THR A 245 13.51 16.62 27.71
N GLU A 246 12.99 17.85 27.74
CA GLU A 246 11.66 18.09 28.31
C GLU A 246 10.58 17.46 27.40
N MET A 247 9.42 17.11 27.97
CA MET A 247 8.26 16.64 27.20
C MET A 247 7.63 17.82 26.46
N ASP A 248 8.19 18.14 25.30
CA ASP A 248 7.85 19.28 24.47
C ASP A 248 8.08 18.93 22.99
N TYR A 249 7.10 19.23 22.14
CA TYR A 249 7.14 18.89 20.71
C TYR A 249 8.36 19.47 20.00
N PHE A 250 8.68 20.75 20.27
CA PHE A 250 9.78 21.44 19.61
C PHE A 250 11.14 20.97 20.14
N ALA A 251 11.22 20.61 21.43
CA ALA A 251 12.40 19.98 21.99
C ALA A 251 12.67 18.60 21.36
N MET A 252 11.64 17.77 21.18
CA MET A 252 11.74 16.47 20.50
C MET A 252 12.17 16.65 19.04
N ARG A 253 11.52 17.56 18.30
CA ARG A 253 11.89 17.89 16.91
C ARG A 253 13.35 18.36 16.80
N ARG A 254 13.80 19.22 17.72
CA ARG A 254 15.20 19.68 17.75
C ARG A 254 16.15 18.51 18.00
N ALA A 255 15.85 17.65 18.97
CA ALA A 255 16.67 16.48 19.26
C ALA A 255 16.81 15.54 18.07
N LEU A 256 15.73 15.31 17.31
CA LEU A 256 15.78 14.55 16.06
C LEU A 256 16.57 15.26 14.95
N LYS A 257 16.55 16.60 14.92
CA LYS A 257 17.27 17.35 13.88
C LYS A 257 18.77 17.47 14.15
N THR A 258 19.18 17.56 15.42
CA THR A 258 20.57 17.80 15.82
C THR A 258 21.26 16.57 16.39
N GLY A 259 20.52 15.52 16.75
CA GLY A 259 21.00 14.38 17.54
C GLY A 259 21.24 14.69 19.01
N GLU A 260 21.22 15.97 19.41
CA GLU A 260 21.46 16.36 20.80
C GLU A 260 20.28 15.95 21.68
N SER A 261 20.56 15.32 22.82
CA SER A 261 19.54 14.81 23.73
C SER A 261 18.59 13.77 23.10
N TYR A 262 18.98 13.14 21.98
CA TYR A 262 18.32 11.96 21.44
C TYR A 262 18.97 10.68 22.00
N GLY A 263 18.21 9.88 22.73
CA GLY A 263 18.69 8.65 23.39
C GLY A 263 18.75 7.44 22.47
N GLY A 264 18.23 7.59 21.25
CA GLY A 264 18.20 6.58 20.19
C GLY A 264 16.93 5.76 20.18
N THR A 265 17.01 4.49 19.81
CA THR A 265 15.84 3.67 19.47
C THR A 265 15.74 2.36 20.25
N VAL A 266 14.49 1.93 20.47
CA VAL A 266 14.12 0.56 20.84
C VAL A 266 13.61 -0.10 19.57
N GLU A 267 14.25 -1.21 19.19
CA GLU A 267 14.03 -1.88 17.91
C GLU A 267 13.36 -3.24 18.09
N PHE A 268 12.58 -3.62 17.10
CA PHE A 268 12.21 -5.00 16.85
C PHE A 268 13.38 -5.71 16.14
N PHE A 269 13.45 -7.04 16.21
CA PHE A 269 14.45 -7.79 15.45
C PHE A 269 14.02 -7.91 13.99
N PRO A 270 14.70 -7.24 13.03
CA PRO A 270 14.30 -7.27 11.63
C PRO A 270 14.35 -8.67 11.02
N GLU A 271 15.11 -9.59 11.60
CA GLU A 271 15.23 -10.99 11.19
C GLU A 271 13.95 -11.79 11.40
N GLU A 272 13.05 -11.37 12.30
CA GLU A 272 11.71 -11.97 12.36
C GLU A 272 10.90 -11.67 11.11
N GLY A 273 11.25 -10.63 10.35
CA GLY A 273 10.60 -10.23 9.12
C GLY A 273 10.49 -11.36 8.09
N LYS A 274 9.32 -11.47 7.45
CA LYS A 274 9.00 -12.49 6.44
C LYS A 274 9.94 -12.56 5.22
N TYR A 275 10.61 -11.45 4.96
CA TYR A 275 11.42 -11.24 3.78
C TYR A 275 12.76 -10.62 4.20
N HIS A 276 13.33 -11.03 5.33
CA HIS A 276 14.60 -10.48 5.78
C HIS A 276 15.75 -10.97 4.90
N PHE A 277 15.94 -12.29 4.83
CA PHE A 277 16.92 -12.96 3.97
C PHE A 277 16.32 -13.42 2.64
N ASP A 278 17.23 -13.72 1.71
CA ASP A 278 16.88 -14.32 0.43
C ASP A 278 16.49 -15.77 0.65
N GLY A 279 15.51 -16.26 -0.10
CA GLY A 279 15.18 -17.68 0.07
C GLY A 279 14.22 -18.28 -0.92
N HIS A 280 14.07 -19.59 -0.77
CA HIS A 280 13.11 -20.39 -1.52
C HIS A 280 12.41 -21.35 -0.56
N ARG A 281 11.19 -20.96 -0.18
CA ARG A 281 10.38 -21.61 0.85
C ARG A 281 10.19 -23.10 0.60
N LYS A 282 9.93 -23.49 -0.66
CA LYS A 282 9.64 -24.87 -1.02
C LYS A 282 10.83 -25.81 -0.76
N CYS A 283 12.05 -25.29 -0.80
CA CYS A 283 13.27 -26.05 -0.52
C CYS A 283 13.80 -25.83 0.91
N GLY A 284 13.22 -24.91 1.68
CA GLY A 284 13.73 -24.54 3.01
C GLY A 284 15.09 -23.83 2.96
N VAL A 285 15.44 -23.24 1.82
CA VAL A 285 16.71 -22.52 1.64
C VAL A 285 16.54 -21.07 2.05
N SER A 286 17.41 -20.62 2.96
CA SER A 286 17.57 -19.23 3.40
C SER A 286 19.04 -18.87 3.27
N LEU A 287 19.34 -17.79 2.54
CA LEU A 287 20.70 -17.37 2.24
C LEU A 287 20.87 -15.88 2.57
N SER A 288 22.06 -15.55 3.07
CA SER A 288 22.51 -14.16 3.12
C SER A 288 22.70 -13.60 1.70
N PRO A 289 22.68 -12.26 1.53
CA PRO A 289 22.91 -11.65 0.21
C PRO A 289 24.24 -12.06 -0.45
N GLU A 290 25.29 -12.25 0.35
CA GLU A 290 26.59 -12.70 -0.14
C GLU A 290 26.52 -14.13 -0.69
N GLU A 291 25.86 -15.03 0.03
CA GLU A 291 25.64 -16.42 -0.43
C GLU A 291 24.77 -16.47 -1.68
N THR A 292 23.70 -15.66 -1.74
CA THR A 292 22.86 -15.53 -2.94
C THR A 292 23.66 -15.13 -4.17
N ARG A 293 24.63 -14.19 -4.03
CA ARG A 293 25.53 -13.81 -5.14
C ARG A 293 26.40 -14.98 -5.59
N ARG A 294 26.90 -15.81 -4.66
CA ARG A 294 27.70 -17.01 -4.98
C ARG A 294 26.90 -18.06 -5.77
N TYR A 295 25.58 -18.11 -5.58
CA TYR A 295 24.67 -18.98 -6.33
C TYR A 295 23.97 -18.27 -7.50
N GLU A 296 24.45 -17.09 -7.92
CA GLU A 296 23.90 -16.31 -9.05
C GLU A 296 22.38 -16.03 -8.93
N GLY A 297 21.87 -15.88 -7.71
CA GLY A 297 20.45 -15.65 -7.45
C GLY A 297 19.56 -16.89 -7.58
N LEU A 298 20.14 -18.09 -7.72
CA LEU A 298 19.42 -19.34 -7.88
C LEU A 298 19.47 -20.20 -6.61
N CYS A 299 18.42 -20.97 -6.39
CA CYS A 299 18.33 -21.91 -5.29
C CYS A 299 19.27 -23.10 -5.51
N PRO A 300 20.19 -23.42 -4.58
CA PRO A 300 21.15 -24.52 -4.71
C PRO A 300 20.48 -25.90 -4.80
N GLU A 301 19.27 -26.05 -4.26
CA GLU A 301 18.56 -27.33 -4.23
C GLU A 301 17.77 -27.62 -5.53
N CYS A 302 17.27 -26.59 -6.21
CA CYS A 302 16.34 -26.79 -7.34
C CYS A 302 16.60 -25.93 -8.57
N GLY A 303 17.60 -25.04 -8.53
CA GLY A 303 17.98 -24.16 -9.63
C GLY A 303 16.99 -23.03 -9.97
N LYS A 304 15.88 -22.89 -9.21
CA LYS A 304 14.89 -21.82 -9.42
C LYS A 304 15.35 -20.49 -8.78
N PRO A 305 14.90 -19.33 -9.29
CA PRO A 305 15.23 -18.04 -8.70
C PRO A 305 14.81 -17.93 -7.22
N LEU A 306 15.66 -17.29 -6.41
CA LEU A 306 15.37 -16.97 -5.01
C LEU A 306 14.46 -15.73 -4.90
N THR A 307 13.59 -15.71 -3.89
CA THR A 307 12.89 -14.49 -3.48
C THR A 307 13.88 -13.62 -2.71
N LEU A 308 14.24 -12.47 -3.27
CA LEU A 308 15.18 -11.54 -2.64
C LEU A 308 14.54 -10.79 -1.47
N GLY A 309 15.24 -10.77 -0.34
CA GLY A 309 14.84 -10.13 0.91
C GLY A 309 15.25 -8.66 1.03
N VAL A 310 14.94 -8.09 2.18
CA VAL A 310 15.25 -6.70 2.54
C VAL A 310 16.76 -6.53 2.72
N MET A 311 17.44 -7.50 3.35
CA MET A 311 18.88 -7.42 3.55
C MET A 311 19.64 -7.41 2.22
N HIS A 312 19.10 -8.05 1.17
CA HIS A 312 19.67 -7.97 -0.18
C HIS A 312 19.54 -6.58 -0.77
N ARG A 313 18.41 -5.90 -0.54
CA ARG A 313 18.22 -4.52 -0.97
C ARG A 313 19.14 -3.55 -0.21
N VAL A 314 19.37 -3.79 1.08
CA VAL A 314 20.38 -3.04 1.84
C VAL A 314 21.77 -3.26 1.24
N GLU A 315 22.15 -4.51 1.00
CA GLU A 315 23.43 -4.89 0.38
C GLU A 315 23.63 -4.30 -1.03
N GLU A 316 22.55 -4.16 -1.80
CA GLU A 316 22.59 -3.56 -3.15
C GLU A 316 22.93 -2.07 -3.10
N LEU A 317 22.47 -1.36 -2.07
CA LEU A 317 22.63 0.09 -1.91
C LEU A 317 23.78 0.48 -0.98
N ALA A 318 24.26 -0.44 -0.14
CA ALA A 318 25.35 -0.22 0.81
C ALA A 318 26.66 0.14 0.09
N ASP A 319 27.33 1.17 0.60
CA ASP A 319 28.67 1.56 0.17
C ASP A 319 29.74 1.18 1.22
N ARG A 320 29.32 0.50 2.29
CA ARG A 320 30.17 -0.08 3.34
C ARG A 320 29.88 -1.56 3.50
N ASP A 321 30.94 -2.37 3.53
CA ASP A 321 30.83 -3.82 3.68
C ASP A 321 30.21 -4.20 5.04
N ASP A 322 30.52 -3.46 6.10
CA ASP A 322 30.04 -3.69 7.46
C ASP A 322 29.73 -2.37 8.18
N VAL A 323 29.18 -2.47 9.40
CA VAL A 323 28.95 -1.35 10.31
C VAL A 323 30.29 -0.63 10.54
N PRO A 324 30.35 0.70 10.34
CA PRO A 324 31.60 1.43 10.47
C PRO A 324 32.13 1.38 11.91
N GLU A 325 33.44 1.17 12.07
CA GLU A 325 34.12 1.19 13.37
C GLU A 325 33.90 2.52 14.11
N VAL A 326 33.88 3.62 13.36
CA VAL A 326 33.53 4.95 13.85
C VAL A 326 32.08 5.24 13.49
N ARG A 327 31.24 5.36 14.51
CA ARG A 327 29.82 5.66 14.33
C ARG A 327 29.61 7.01 13.63
N PRO A 328 28.64 7.11 12.69
CA PRO A 328 28.25 8.37 12.08
C PRO A 328 27.90 9.45 13.12
N PRO A 329 28.03 10.75 12.80
CA PRO A 329 27.81 11.83 13.76
C PRO A 329 26.44 11.83 14.45
N LEU A 330 25.38 11.42 13.73
CA LEU A 330 24.01 11.34 14.25
C LEU A 330 23.59 9.91 14.65
N ALA A 331 24.51 8.95 14.66
CA ALA A 331 24.22 7.57 15.03
C ALA A 331 23.99 7.45 16.55
N ALA A 332 22.72 7.45 16.93
CA ALA A 332 22.29 7.24 18.31
C ALA A 332 22.35 5.74 18.71
N PRO A 333 22.42 5.43 20.02
CA PRO A 333 22.37 4.04 20.50
C PRO A 333 21.05 3.34 20.13
N TYR A 334 21.07 2.02 19.96
CA TYR A 334 19.84 1.24 19.77
C TYR A 334 19.81 0.03 20.71
N ARG A 335 18.63 -0.53 20.95
CA ARG A 335 18.43 -1.75 21.75
C ARG A 335 17.33 -2.60 21.10
N SER A 336 17.65 -3.84 20.74
CA SER A 336 16.65 -4.76 20.20
C SER A 336 15.97 -5.52 21.33
N LEU A 337 14.64 -5.43 21.42
CA LEU A 337 13.86 -6.04 22.50
C LEU A 337 12.85 -7.06 21.97
N ILE A 338 12.70 -8.16 22.71
CA ILE A 338 11.63 -9.13 22.52
C ILE A 338 10.46 -8.74 23.44
N PRO A 339 9.22 -8.61 22.93
CA PRO A 339 8.07 -8.27 23.78
C PRO A 339 7.92 -9.22 24.97
N LEU A 340 7.53 -8.69 26.14
CA LEU A 340 7.51 -9.47 27.38
C LEU A 340 6.60 -10.71 27.28
N VAL A 341 5.50 -10.60 26.53
CA VAL A 341 4.60 -11.74 26.28
C VAL A 341 5.28 -12.86 25.50
N GLU A 342 6.18 -12.56 24.57
CA GLU A 342 6.94 -13.56 23.80
C GLU A 342 8.00 -14.23 24.69
N VAL A 343 8.71 -13.44 25.50
CA VAL A 343 9.66 -13.97 26.51
C VAL A 343 8.95 -14.93 27.47
N LEU A 344 7.77 -14.54 27.98
CA LEU A 344 6.99 -15.37 28.89
C LEU A 344 6.43 -16.63 28.22
N ALA A 345 6.09 -16.55 26.94
CA ALA A 345 5.59 -17.66 26.14
C ALA A 345 6.68 -18.70 25.90
N GLU A 346 7.87 -18.25 25.49
CA GLU A 346 9.04 -19.10 25.27
C GLU A 346 9.40 -19.87 26.55
N VAL A 347 9.55 -19.17 27.68
CA VAL A 347 9.90 -19.79 28.97
C VAL A 347 8.85 -20.79 29.45
N GLN A 348 7.57 -20.60 29.10
CA GLN A 348 6.49 -21.50 29.48
C GLN A 348 6.24 -22.62 28.47
N GLY A 349 6.83 -22.56 27.28
CA GLY A 349 6.55 -23.51 26.20
C GLY A 349 5.11 -23.47 25.69
N VAL A 350 4.45 -22.31 25.76
CA VAL A 350 3.07 -22.09 25.27
C VAL A 350 3.02 -20.92 24.31
N GLY A 351 1.92 -20.74 23.57
CA GLY A 351 1.77 -19.60 22.67
C GLY A 351 1.63 -18.25 23.38
N PRO A 352 2.08 -17.14 22.77
CA PRO A 352 2.02 -15.78 23.35
C PRO A 352 0.59 -15.26 23.57
N GLN A 353 -0.39 -15.83 22.87
CA GLN A 353 -1.81 -15.51 23.05
C GLN A 353 -2.50 -16.33 24.15
N SER A 354 -1.76 -17.19 24.87
CA SER A 354 -2.35 -18.01 25.92
C SER A 354 -2.78 -17.18 27.13
N LYS A 355 -3.89 -17.58 27.75
CA LYS A 355 -4.41 -16.93 28.97
C LYS A 355 -3.38 -16.93 30.10
N ALA A 356 -2.58 -18.00 30.22
CA ALA A 356 -1.55 -18.12 31.25
C ALA A 356 -0.42 -17.08 31.07
N VAL A 357 0.02 -16.84 29.83
CA VAL A 357 1.02 -15.80 29.52
C VAL A 357 0.48 -14.43 29.88
N TRP A 358 -0.72 -14.09 29.43
CA TRP A 358 -1.33 -12.79 29.72
C TRP A 358 -1.58 -12.59 31.22
N GLN A 359 -2.01 -13.60 31.95
CA GLN A 359 -2.14 -13.51 33.42
C GLN A 359 -0.81 -13.20 34.11
N LYS A 360 0.30 -13.81 33.67
CA LYS A 360 1.63 -13.49 34.20
C LYS A 360 2.12 -12.12 33.76
N TYR A 361 1.84 -11.72 32.52
CA TYR A 361 2.15 -10.39 32.03
C TYR A 361 1.52 -9.31 32.91
N GLU A 362 0.20 -9.40 33.17
CA GLU A 362 -0.50 -8.48 34.07
C GLU A 362 0.10 -8.48 35.48
N ASP A 363 0.43 -9.66 36.03
CA ASP A 363 1.06 -9.75 37.35
C ASP A 363 2.42 -9.03 37.41
N LEU A 364 3.26 -9.22 36.40
CA LEU A 364 4.58 -8.59 36.35
C LEU A 364 4.48 -7.09 36.14
N VAL A 365 3.64 -6.64 35.21
CA VAL A 365 3.44 -5.21 34.97
C VAL A 365 2.99 -4.52 36.25
N ARG A 366 2.03 -5.14 36.95
CA ARG A 366 1.56 -4.66 38.26
C ARG A 366 2.65 -4.66 39.33
N ARG A 367 3.50 -5.68 39.40
CA ARG A 367 4.45 -5.83 40.51
C ARG A 367 5.76 -5.07 40.33
N LEU A 368 6.21 -4.90 39.09
CA LEU A 368 7.52 -4.36 38.76
C LEU A 368 7.44 -3.02 38.03
N GLY A 369 6.40 -2.79 37.24
CA GLY A 369 6.24 -1.57 36.43
C GLY A 369 5.95 -1.88 34.96
N SER A 370 5.98 -0.86 34.11
CA SER A 370 5.65 -0.98 32.69
C SER A 370 6.58 -1.95 31.95
N GLU A 371 6.13 -2.46 30.81
CA GLU A 371 6.85 -3.47 30.03
C GLU A 371 8.29 -3.04 29.68
N LEU A 372 8.48 -1.87 29.10
CA LEU A 372 9.81 -1.34 28.76
C LEU A 372 10.69 -1.17 30.01
N PHE A 373 10.09 -0.80 31.15
CA PHE A 373 10.83 -0.74 32.41
C PHE A 373 11.30 -2.12 32.86
N ILE A 374 10.44 -3.15 32.77
CA ILE A 374 10.81 -4.54 33.10
C ILE A 374 11.94 -5.02 32.18
N LEU A 375 11.80 -4.78 30.88
CA LEU A 375 12.72 -5.29 29.86
C LEU A 375 14.09 -4.60 29.92
N GLU A 376 14.16 -3.30 30.22
CA GLU A 376 15.43 -2.54 30.20
C GLU A 376 16.00 -2.20 31.57
N HIS A 377 15.17 -1.81 32.54
CA HIS A 377 15.64 -1.10 33.75
C HIS A 377 15.46 -1.89 35.05
N ALA A 378 14.46 -2.77 35.14
CA ALA A 378 14.20 -3.55 36.35
C ALA A 378 15.43 -4.40 36.71
N SER A 379 15.72 -4.51 38.01
CA SER A 379 16.83 -5.34 38.46
C SER A 379 16.55 -6.82 38.15
N LEU A 380 17.57 -7.57 37.74
CA LEU A 380 17.42 -8.99 37.45
C LEU A 380 16.98 -9.79 38.69
N GLU A 381 17.27 -9.30 39.89
CA GLU A 381 16.81 -9.88 41.15
C GLU A 381 15.30 -9.70 41.35
N ASP A 382 14.78 -8.51 41.05
CA ASP A 382 13.34 -8.24 41.12
C ASP A 382 12.57 -9.07 40.09
N VAL A 383 13.08 -9.15 38.85
CA VAL A 383 12.50 -10.02 37.81
C VAL A 383 12.51 -11.48 38.25
N ARG A 384 13.63 -11.96 38.82
CA ARG A 384 13.75 -13.34 39.32
C ARG A 384 12.74 -13.66 40.42
N ARG A 385 12.56 -12.73 41.36
CA ARG A 385 11.63 -12.87 42.50
C ARG A 385 10.17 -12.72 42.09
N ALA A 386 9.87 -11.90 41.08
CA ALA A 386 8.51 -11.68 40.63
C ALA A 386 8.03 -12.74 39.64
N ALA A 387 8.89 -13.17 38.71
CA ALA A 387 8.59 -14.14 37.67
C ALA A 387 9.23 -15.51 37.98
N SER A 388 10.44 -15.73 37.47
CA SER A 388 11.23 -16.94 37.66
C SER A 388 12.71 -16.67 37.32
N PRO A 389 13.63 -17.54 37.76
CA PRO A 389 15.04 -17.47 37.35
C PRO A 389 15.23 -17.50 35.82
N LEU A 390 14.44 -18.31 35.12
CA LEU A 390 14.51 -18.40 33.65
C LEU A 390 14.10 -17.08 32.98
N VAL A 391 13.05 -16.40 33.46
CA VAL A 391 12.65 -15.10 32.90
C VAL A 391 13.72 -14.03 33.17
N ALA A 392 14.34 -14.03 34.35
CA ALA A 392 15.44 -13.11 34.64
C ALA A 392 16.67 -13.35 33.76
N GLU A 393 17.01 -14.63 33.51
CA GLU A 393 18.07 -14.98 32.56
C GLU A 393 17.71 -14.59 31.13
N ALA A 394 16.45 -14.77 30.72
CA ALA A 394 15.95 -14.35 29.41
C ALA A 394 16.17 -12.84 29.20
N VAL A 395 15.76 -12.02 30.18
CA VAL A 395 15.96 -10.56 30.16
C VAL A 395 17.46 -10.21 30.16
N SER A 396 18.28 -10.92 30.93
CA SER A 396 19.75 -10.74 30.95
C SER A 396 20.38 -11.01 29.58
N ARG A 397 20.01 -12.12 28.94
CA ARG A 397 20.48 -12.49 27.59
C ARG A 397 20.06 -11.46 26.55
N MET A 398 18.79 -11.07 26.56
CA MET A 398 18.25 -10.05 25.66
C MET A 398 18.99 -8.71 25.81
N ARG A 399 19.18 -8.21 27.04
CA ARG A 399 19.93 -6.96 27.30
C ARG A 399 21.38 -7.02 26.83
N ALA A 400 21.96 -8.22 26.80
CA ALA A 400 23.33 -8.46 26.32
C ALA A 400 23.40 -8.75 24.81
N GLY A 401 22.28 -8.71 24.07
CA GLY A 401 22.22 -9.07 22.65
C GLY A 401 22.47 -10.57 22.36
N ARG A 402 22.41 -11.43 23.38
CA ARG A 402 22.65 -12.87 23.26
C ARG A 402 21.35 -13.59 22.90
N VAL A 403 21.00 -13.54 21.61
CA VAL A 403 19.80 -14.19 21.06
C VAL A 403 20.16 -15.25 20.02
N LEU A 404 19.32 -16.26 19.88
CA LEU A 404 19.37 -17.23 18.80
C LEU A 404 18.46 -16.74 17.68
N CYS A 405 19.04 -16.44 16.53
CA CYS A 405 18.32 -15.87 15.40
C CYS A 405 18.21 -16.88 14.26
N GLU A 406 16.97 -17.15 13.84
CA GLU A 406 16.64 -17.84 12.59
C GLU A 406 15.89 -16.84 11.71
N ALA A 407 16.57 -16.28 10.69
CA ALA A 407 15.99 -15.23 9.85
C ALA A 407 14.81 -15.74 9.00
N GLY A 408 13.82 -14.87 8.81
CA GLY A 408 12.70 -15.12 7.91
C GLY A 408 13.05 -14.90 6.44
N PHE A 409 12.42 -15.67 5.57
CA PHE A 409 12.67 -15.67 4.13
C PHE A 409 11.44 -16.11 3.34
N ASP A 410 11.35 -15.67 2.09
CA ASP A 410 10.31 -16.05 1.12
C ASP A 410 8.89 -16.14 1.72
N GLY A 411 8.53 -15.14 2.54
CA GLY A 411 7.22 -14.96 3.17
C GLY A 411 6.99 -15.77 4.47
N GLN A 412 7.99 -16.49 4.98
CA GLN A 412 7.97 -17.13 6.31
C GLN A 412 8.62 -16.20 7.34
N TYR A 413 7.95 -16.02 8.48
CA TYR A 413 8.54 -15.25 9.59
C TYR A 413 9.76 -15.97 10.14
N GLY A 414 10.78 -15.19 10.52
CA GLY A 414 11.89 -15.68 11.32
C GLY A 414 11.48 -15.96 12.75
N THR A 415 12.42 -16.46 13.54
CA THR A 415 12.23 -16.71 14.96
C THR A 415 13.44 -16.23 15.75
N ILE A 416 13.19 -15.38 16.74
CA ILE A 416 14.19 -15.04 17.77
C ILE A 416 13.87 -15.82 19.03
N ARG A 417 14.88 -16.46 19.61
CA ARG A 417 14.78 -17.23 20.85
C ARG A 417 15.87 -16.83 21.82
N LEU A 418 15.57 -16.91 23.10
CA LEU A 418 16.55 -16.69 24.17
C LEU A 418 17.19 -17.99 24.64
N PHE A 419 16.55 -19.13 24.37
CA PHE A 419 17.01 -20.44 24.80
C PHE A 419 16.90 -21.49 23.69
N THR A 420 17.80 -22.46 23.73
CA THR A 420 17.64 -23.72 23.02
C THR A 420 16.55 -24.58 23.69
N LYS A 421 15.97 -25.51 22.93
CA LYS A 421 15.00 -26.49 23.47
C LYS A 421 15.61 -27.35 24.58
N GLU A 422 16.91 -27.61 24.54
CA GLU A 422 17.62 -28.39 25.56
C GLU A 422 17.77 -27.61 26.88
N GLU A 423 18.14 -26.33 26.79
CA GLU A 423 18.24 -25.45 27.97
C GLU A 423 16.89 -25.32 28.70
N LEU A 424 15.79 -25.15 27.96
CA LEU A 424 14.45 -25.07 28.56
C LEU A 424 14.04 -26.39 29.24
N ARG A 425 14.39 -27.55 28.66
CA ARG A 425 14.14 -28.87 29.27
C ARG A 425 14.96 -29.11 30.53
N ARG A 426 16.23 -28.68 30.55
CA ARG A 426 17.11 -28.79 31.73
C ARG A 426 16.69 -27.84 32.84
N GLY A 427 16.31 -26.60 32.50
CA GLY A 427 15.84 -25.59 33.45
C GLY A 427 14.46 -25.89 34.05
N SER A 428 13.64 -26.73 33.41
CA SER A 428 12.33 -27.16 33.93
C SER A 428 12.37 -28.45 34.76
N SER A 429 13.48 -29.20 34.71
CA SER A 429 13.65 -30.49 35.39
C SER A 429 14.51 -30.45 36.66
N VAL A 430 15.18 -29.33 36.97
CA VAL A 430 16.09 -29.23 38.12
C VAL A 430 15.82 -27.94 38.91
N GLY A 431 15.42 -28.10 40.17
CA GLY A 431 15.47 -27.02 41.15
C GLY A 431 16.90 -26.53 41.30
N ILE A 432 17.09 -25.21 41.20
CA ILE A 432 18.37 -24.49 41.18
C ILE A 432 19.38 -25.04 42.20
N LEU A 433 20.57 -25.40 41.76
CA LEU A 433 21.78 -25.36 42.59
C LEU A 433 23.06 -25.25 41.72
N PHE A 434 23.63 -24.04 41.71
CA PHE A 434 25.02 -23.63 41.46
C PHE A 434 25.77 -23.99 40.16
N ASP A 435 26.54 -22.99 39.69
CA ASP A 435 27.55 -22.94 38.63
C ASP A 435 27.14 -23.17 37.17
N LEU A 436 26.86 -22.04 36.50
CA LEU A 436 27.20 -21.84 35.09
C LEU A 436 28.13 -20.61 34.98
N SER A 437 29.27 -20.67 35.66
CA SER A 437 30.47 -19.94 35.25
C SER A 437 31.50 -20.97 34.82
N GLU A 438 32.11 -20.71 33.67
CA GLU A 438 33.17 -21.49 33.01
C GLU A 438 32.70 -22.69 32.15
N ALA A 439 32.24 -22.36 30.94
CA ALA A 439 32.62 -23.12 29.76
C ALA A 439 33.15 -22.12 28.72
N GLU A 440 34.42 -22.31 28.38
CA GLU A 440 35.30 -21.36 27.71
C GLU A 440 34.83 -20.94 26.31
N SER A 441 35.26 -19.72 25.99
CA SER A 441 35.31 -19.14 24.66
C SER A 441 35.98 -20.05 23.63
N THR A 442 35.29 -20.33 22.54
CA THR A 442 35.90 -20.49 21.21
C THR A 442 35.05 -19.77 20.17
N ALA A 443 35.06 -18.43 20.27
CA ALA A 443 34.85 -17.61 19.08
C ALA A 443 36.12 -17.72 18.22
N GLY A 444 36.13 -18.71 17.32
CA GLY A 444 37.17 -18.90 16.33
C GLY A 444 36.55 -18.77 14.94
N THR A 445 36.89 -17.69 14.25
CA THR A 445 36.79 -17.51 12.80
C THR A 445 37.16 -18.80 12.07
N ALA A 446 36.22 -19.41 11.36
CA ALA A 446 36.48 -20.58 10.52
C ALA A 446 36.15 -20.23 9.07
N GLY A 447 37.19 -19.84 8.32
CA GLY A 447 37.18 -19.92 6.87
C GLY A 447 37.10 -21.38 6.41
N PRO A 448 36.67 -21.64 5.16
CA PRO A 448 36.50 -23.00 4.68
C PRO A 448 37.85 -23.59 4.26
N THR A 449 38.33 -24.59 5.00
CA THR A 449 39.46 -25.42 4.58
C THR A 449 38.97 -26.73 3.97
N GLU A 450 39.54 -27.04 2.81
CA GLU A 450 39.36 -28.21 1.96
C GLU A 450 39.47 -29.56 2.69
N THR A 451 38.74 -30.56 2.18
CA THR A 451 39.27 -31.93 2.03
C THR A 451 38.59 -32.65 0.85
N LEU A 452 39.40 -33.01 -0.15
CA LEU A 452 39.11 -33.98 -1.21
C LEU A 452 39.53 -35.39 -0.77
N PRO A 453 39.04 -36.44 -1.45
CA PRO A 453 39.97 -37.49 -1.89
C PRO A 453 39.79 -37.97 -3.34
N GLY A 454 40.93 -38.08 -4.05
CA GLY A 454 41.31 -39.16 -4.97
C GLY A 454 40.71 -39.13 -6.39
N ASP A 455 41.36 -38.46 -7.35
CA ASP A 455 42.44 -38.96 -8.24
C ASP A 455 41.97 -39.84 -9.41
N ARG A 456 42.08 -39.27 -10.63
CA ARG A 456 42.58 -39.95 -11.85
C ARG A 456 43.09 -38.91 -12.86
N THR A 457 44.41 -38.83 -12.91
CA THR A 457 45.33 -38.33 -13.98
C THR A 457 44.81 -38.50 -15.43
N VAL A 458 45.12 -37.69 -16.44
CA VAL A 458 46.42 -37.34 -17.09
C VAL A 458 46.23 -36.09 -18.01
N GLY A 459 47.22 -35.17 -18.07
CA GLY A 459 47.23 -33.92 -18.91
C GLY A 459 47.78 -34.12 -20.35
N PRO A 460 48.54 -33.17 -20.96
CA PRO A 460 48.44 -31.70 -21.03
C PRO A 460 48.46 -31.16 -22.50
N GLY A 461 48.15 -29.88 -22.75
CA GLY A 461 48.40 -29.25 -24.07
C GLY A 461 47.90 -27.81 -24.25
N LEU A 462 48.84 -26.86 -24.38
CA LEU A 462 48.73 -25.46 -24.84
C LEU A 462 48.36 -25.39 -26.36
N PRO A 463 48.33 -24.19 -27.01
CA PRO A 463 47.58 -22.94 -26.77
C PRO A 463 46.86 -22.44 -28.06
N ALA A 464 46.23 -21.26 -27.97
CA ALA A 464 46.01 -20.22 -29.00
C ALA A 464 45.72 -20.60 -30.47
N ASP A 465 44.63 -20.07 -31.04
CA ASP A 465 44.71 -19.44 -32.37
C ASP A 465 43.50 -18.53 -32.67
N GLN A 466 43.82 -17.31 -33.12
CA GLN A 466 42.95 -16.51 -34.00
C GLN A 466 42.97 -17.13 -35.40
N PRO A 467 42.08 -16.70 -36.31
CA PRO A 467 42.62 -15.80 -37.32
C PRO A 467 41.69 -14.65 -37.74
N ALA A 468 42.34 -13.55 -38.09
CA ALA A 468 41.83 -12.47 -38.91
C ALA A 468 42.09 -12.72 -40.41
N ASN A 469 41.59 -11.79 -41.24
CA ASN A 469 41.74 -11.57 -42.69
C ASN A 469 40.61 -12.17 -43.58
N ALA A 470 40.06 -11.49 -44.59
CA ALA A 470 40.50 -10.27 -45.29
C ALA A 470 39.33 -9.51 -45.94
N GLU A 471 39.50 -8.19 -45.93
CA GLU A 471 39.21 -7.16 -46.95
C GLU A 471 38.43 -7.52 -48.24
N SER A 472 37.47 -6.66 -48.60
CA SER A 472 37.51 -5.99 -49.91
C SER A 472 36.80 -4.62 -49.89
N LYS A 473 37.42 -3.68 -50.60
CA LYS A 473 37.18 -2.24 -50.71
C LYS A 473 36.04 -1.91 -51.67
N ALA A 474 35.37 -0.78 -51.45
CA ALA A 474 35.33 0.37 -52.38
C ALA A 474 34.45 1.46 -51.80
N GLY A 475 34.91 2.71 -51.80
CA GLY A 475 34.15 3.86 -51.32
C GLY A 475 33.35 4.52 -52.43
N THR A 476 32.51 5.48 -52.08
CA THR A 476 32.51 6.83 -52.67
C THR A 476 31.46 7.74 -52.00
N ALA A 477 31.93 8.95 -51.68
CA ALA A 477 31.25 10.26 -51.63
C ALA A 477 29.81 10.35 -51.07
N GLY A 478 29.67 11.07 -49.96
CA GLY A 478 28.39 11.62 -49.54
C GLY A 478 28.03 12.93 -50.26
N PRO A 479 26.78 13.37 -50.10
CA PRO A 479 26.45 14.78 -50.01
C PRO A 479 25.95 15.14 -48.62
N THR A 480 26.36 16.33 -48.20
CA THR A 480 25.90 17.04 -47.01
C THR A 480 24.47 17.53 -47.26
N GLU A 481 23.48 17.02 -46.51
CA GLU A 481 22.15 17.61 -46.47
C GLU A 481 21.73 17.89 -45.03
N THR A 482 21.41 19.16 -44.80
CA THR A 482 20.69 19.71 -43.64
C THR A 482 19.44 18.90 -43.29
N PRO A 483 19.09 18.71 -42.00
CA PRO A 483 17.96 17.90 -41.60
C PRO A 483 16.65 18.58 -42.00
N GLN A 484 16.00 18.05 -43.04
CA GLN A 484 14.59 18.32 -43.31
C GLN A 484 13.74 17.49 -42.35
N THR A 485 12.81 18.15 -41.66
CA THR A 485 11.77 17.53 -40.86
C THR A 485 10.82 16.74 -41.77
N HIS A 486 11.06 15.44 -41.92
CA HIS A 486 10.04 14.52 -42.41
C HIS A 486 8.99 14.35 -41.32
N GLY A 487 7.74 14.74 -41.62
CA GLY A 487 6.60 14.46 -40.75
C GLY A 487 6.38 12.95 -40.67
N HIS A 488 6.59 12.36 -39.50
CA HIS A 488 6.15 11.01 -39.19
C HIS A 488 4.62 10.95 -39.29
N GLY A 489 4.08 10.02 -40.08
CA GLY A 489 2.66 9.73 -40.16
C GLY A 489 2.12 9.23 -38.81
N LEU A 490 0.83 9.45 -38.56
CA LEU A 490 0.18 9.15 -37.26
C LEU A 490 0.31 7.68 -36.82
N LEU A 491 0.62 6.77 -37.74
CA LEU A 491 0.75 5.33 -37.49
C LEU A 491 2.19 4.82 -37.56
N ASP A 492 3.16 5.67 -37.87
CA ASP A 492 4.54 5.24 -38.14
C ASP A 492 5.23 4.67 -36.89
N ASP A 493 4.77 5.07 -35.70
CA ASP A 493 5.30 4.60 -34.43
C ASP A 493 4.54 3.39 -33.84
N LEU A 494 3.56 2.84 -34.57
CA LEU A 494 2.80 1.64 -34.18
C LEU A 494 3.40 0.39 -34.82
N ASP A 495 3.36 -0.72 -34.09
CA ASP A 495 3.73 -2.02 -34.65
C ASP A 495 2.69 -2.53 -35.67
N PRO A 496 3.00 -3.60 -36.42
CA PRO A 496 2.09 -4.11 -37.45
C PRO A 496 0.68 -4.46 -36.93
N GLU A 497 0.56 -5.07 -35.75
CA GLU A 497 -0.72 -5.47 -35.16
C GLU A 497 -1.54 -4.27 -34.66
N GLN A 498 -0.88 -3.32 -33.98
CA GLN A 498 -1.46 -2.06 -33.54
C GLN A 498 -1.90 -1.20 -34.73
N ARG A 499 -1.06 -1.16 -35.78
CA ARG A 499 -1.37 -0.48 -37.04
C ARG A 499 -2.55 -1.12 -37.73
N ALA A 500 -2.60 -2.45 -37.83
CA ALA A 500 -3.74 -3.17 -38.40
C ALA A 500 -5.03 -2.86 -37.64
N ALA A 501 -4.99 -2.79 -36.30
CA ALA A 501 -6.13 -2.39 -35.49
C ALA A 501 -6.54 -0.92 -35.71
N ALA A 502 -5.58 -0.01 -35.85
CA ALA A 502 -5.85 1.40 -36.16
C ALA A 502 -6.29 1.63 -37.62
N GLU A 503 -6.06 0.67 -38.52
CA GLU A 503 -6.49 0.66 -39.95
C GLU A 503 -7.92 0.22 -40.18
N VAL A 504 -8.55 -0.46 -39.22
CA VAL A 504 -9.96 -0.80 -39.34
C VAL A 504 -10.81 0.45 -39.20
N PHE A 505 -11.38 0.89 -40.32
CA PHE A 505 -12.20 2.09 -40.35
C PHE A 505 -13.66 1.85 -39.94
N PHE A 506 -14.31 0.86 -40.56
CA PHE A 506 -15.74 0.54 -40.39
C PHE A 506 -16.00 -0.78 -39.68
N GLY A 507 -17.16 -0.84 -39.02
CA GLY A 507 -17.72 -2.04 -38.42
C GLY A 507 -17.16 -2.34 -37.01
N PRO A 508 -17.71 -3.37 -36.36
CA PRO A 508 -17.29 -3.75 -35.03
C PRO A 508 -15.88 -4.36 -35.03
N LEU A 509 -15.10 -4.03 -34.01
CA LEU A 509 -13.71 -4.46 -33.83
C LEU A 509 -13.49 -4.86 -32.38
N LEU A 510 -13.08 -6.11 -32.17
CA LEU A 510 -12.58 -6.63 -30.91
C LEU A 510 -11.06 -6.70 -30.96
N ILE A 511 -10.39 -6.02 -30.03
CA ILE A 511 -8.94 -6.08 -29.87
C ILE A 511 -8.63 -6.85 -28.58
N ILE A 512 -8.03 -8.03 -28.70
CA ILE A 512 -7.55 -8.82 -27.56
C ILE A 512 -6.10 -8.44 -27.33
N ALA A 513 -5.79 -7.88 -26.17
CA ALA A 513 -4.52 -7.23 -25.95
C ALA A 513 -4.00 -7.46 -24.54
N GLY A 514 -2.99 -8.32 -24.42
CA GLY A 514 -2.36 -8.68 -23.15
C GLY A 514 -1.73 -7.50 -22.39
N PRO A 515 -1.18 -7.72 -21.18
CA PRO A 515 -0.55 -6.65 -20.41
C PRO A 515 0.61 -6.02 -21.20
N GLY A 516 0.71 -4.69 -21.20
CA GLY A 516 1.85 -4.01 -21.80
C GLY A 516 1.90 -4.00 -23.34
N THR A 517 0.84 -4.45 -24.03
CA THR A 517 0.75 -4.51 -25.50
C THR A 517 0.37 -3.18 -26.17
N GLY A 518 0.19 -2.12 -25.38
CA GLY A 518 -0.13 -0.78 -25.90
C GLY A 518 -1.63 -0.48 -26.09
N LYS A 519 -2.55 -1.17 -25.38
CA LYS A 519 -4.02 -0.97 -25.46
C LYS A 519 -4.49 0.48 -25.70
N THR A 520 -4.23 1.35 -24.73
CA THR A 520 -4.64 2.75 -24.79
C THR A 520 -3.93 3.52 -25.92
N ARG A 521 -2.70 3.13 -26.30
CA ARG A 521 -1.99 3.73 -27.43
C ARG A 521 -2.70 3.38 -28.75
N THR A 522 -3.04 2.11 -28.95
CA THR A 522 -3.79 1.65 -30.12
C THR A 522 -5.12 2.38 -30.27
N LEU A 523 -5.91 2.47 -29.20
CA LEU A 523 -7.19 3.19 -29.22
C LEU A 523 -7.04 4.69 -29.53
N THR A 524 -6.08 5.35 -28.90
CA THR A 524 -5.89 6.81 -29.07
C THR A 524 -5.41 7.15 -30.48
N HIS A 525 -4.46 6.39 -31.04
CA HIS A 525 -4.04 6.56 -32.43
C HIS A 525 -5.16 6.24 -33.41
N ARG A 526 -5.96 5.20 -33.15
CA ARG A 526 -7.14 4.88 -33.97
C ARG A 526 -8.15 6.04 -33.99
N LEU A 527 -8.52 6.57 -32.83
CA LEU A 527 -9.45 7.70 -32.72
C LEU A 527 -8.88 8.97 -33.37
N ALA A 528 -7.60 9.27 -33.13
CA ALA A 528 -6.94 10.40 -33.76
C ALA A 528 -6.97 10.28 -35.29
N ARG A 529 -6.74 9.09 -35.84
CA ARG A 529 -6.77 8.83 -37.27
C ARG A 529 -8.15 9.01 -37.88
N LEU A 530 -9.19 8.51 -37.22
CA LEU A 530 -10.59 8.72 -37.66
C LEU A 530 -10.85 10.22 -37.89
N ILE A 531 -10.34 11.06 -36.99
CA ILE A 531 -10.55 12.49 -37.02
C ILE A 531 -9.61 13.20 -38.01
N SER A 532 -8.32 12.85 -38.04
CA SER A 532 -7.31 13.56 -38.81
C SER A 532 -7.29 13.17 -40.29
N GLU A 533 -7.37 11.87 -40.58
CA GLU A 533 -7.22 11.33 -41.94
C GLU A 533 -8.57 11.10 -42.62
N HIS A 534 -9.56 10.60 -41.86
CA HIS A 534 -10.88 10.27 -42.41
C HIS A 534 -11.92 11.38 -42.22
N GLY A 535 -11.55 12.47 -41.55
CA GLY A 535 -12.40 13.66 -41.40
C GLY A 535 -13.64 13.44 -40.53
N VAL A 536 -13.67 12.40 -39.68
CA VAL A 536 -14.78 12.16 -38.76
C VAL A 536 -14.90 13.33 -37.77
N PRO A 537 -16.08 13.94 -37.60
CA PRO A 537 -16.28 15.01 -36.63
C PRO A 537 -16.00 14.50 -35.20
N PRO A 538 -15.19 15.21 -34.38
CA PRO A 538 -14.84 14.75 -33.04
C PRO A 538 -16.05 14.49 -32.13
N HIS A 539 -17.12 15.29 -32.25
CA HIS A 539 -18.35 15.10 -31.47
C HIS A 539 -19.11 13.81 -31.81
N GLU A 540 -18.82 13.19 -32.96
CA GLU A 540 -19.38 11.88 -33.35
C GLU A 540 -18.60 10.69 -32.73
N CYS A 541 -17.49 10.96 -32.05
CA CYS A 541 -16.63 9.96 -31.41
C CYS A 541 -16.80 9.95 -29.88
N LEU A 542 -17.03 8.76 -29.34
CA LEU A 542 -17.14 8.49 -27.90
C LEU A 542 -16.09 7.47 -27.48
N ALA A 543 -15.31 7.78 -26.46
CA ALA A 543 -14.40 6.85 -25.81
C ALA A 543 -14.82 6.61 -24.36
N ILE A 544 -15.10 5.35 -24.03
CA ILE A 544 -15.55 4.91 -22.73
C ILE A 544 -14.41 4.17 -22.04
N THR A 545 -14.11 4.55 -20.81
CA THR A 545 -13.07 3.92 -19.99
C THR A 545 -13.61 3.53 -18.62
N PHE A 546 -12.91 2.64 -17.91
CA PHE A 546 -13.37 2.18 -16.59
C PHE A 546 -13.19 3.23 -15.48
N THR A 547 -12.13 4.05 -15.53
CA THR A 547 -11.79 5.00 -14.45
C THR A 547 -11.74 6.45 -14.95
N ARG A 548 -12.03 7.41 -14.05
CA ARG A 548 -11.92 8.84 -14.38
C ARG A 548 -10.50 9.23 -14.81
N ARG A 549 -9.49 8.59 -14.20
CA ARG A 549 -8.09 8.77 -14.55
C ARG A 549 -7.81 8.30 -15.98
N ALA A 550 -8.32 7.12 -16.36
CA ALA A 550 -8.14 6.61 -17.73
C ALA A 550 -8.83 7.51 -18.77
N ALA A 551 -10.03 8.02 -18.47
CA ALA A 551 -10.69 9.01 -19.33
C ALA A 551 -9.84 10.29 -19.49
N GLY A 552 -9.28 10.81 -18.40
CA GLY A 552 -8.38 11.97 -18.42
C GLY A 552 -7.10 11.72 -19.21
N GLU A 553 -6.39 10.62 -18.93
CA GLU A 553 -5.18 10.24 -19.66
C GLU A 553 -5.45 10.01 -21.16
N MET A 554 -6.61 9.45 -21.52
CA MET A 554 -7.02 9.27 -22.91
C MET A 554 -7.30 10.62 -23.59
N ALA A 555 -7.98 11.54 -22.92
CA ALA A 555 -8.23 12.89 -23.42
C ALA A 555 -6.92 13.67 -23.67
N GLU A 556 -5.99 13.64 -22.71
CA GLU A 556 -4.68 14.29 -22.83
C GLU A 556 -3.86 13.72 -24.01
N ARG A 557 -3.91 12.40 -24.23
CA ARG A 557 -3.23 11.76 -25.37
C ARG A 557 -3.85 12.18 -26.69
N LEU A 558 -5.18 12.21 -26.78
CA LEU A 558 -5.89 12.66 -27.98
C LEU A 558 -5.63 14.14 -28.28
N GLU A 559 -5.47 14.96 -27.26
CA GLU A 559 -5.08 16.37 -27.40
C GLU A 559 -3.69 16.49 -28.05
N LYS A 560 -2.71 15.71 -27.58
CA LYS A 560 -1.35 15.68 -28.15
C LYS A 560 -1.31 15.16 -29.58
N LEU A 561 -2.14 14.17 -29.92
CA LEU A 561 -2.22 13.61 -31.27
C LEU A 561 -2.99 14.50 -32.25
N LEU A 562 -3.80 15.45 -31.77
CA LEU A 562 -4.62 16.35 -32.57
C LEU A 562 -4.35 17.83 -32.23
N PRO A 563 -3.11 18.34 -32.23
CA PRO A 563 -2.76 19.62 -31.62
C PRO A 563 -3.49 20.84 -32.24
N ASN A 564 -3.95 20.74 -33.49
CA ASN A 564 -4.56 21.85 -34.23
C ASN A 564 -6.11 21.81 -34.31
N ARG A 565 -6.80 21.09 -33.41
CA ARG A 565 -8.27 21.05 -33.37
C ARG A 565 -8.81 21.55 -32.03
N ILE A 566 -9.84 22.39 -32.09
CA ILE A 566 -10.54 22.93 -30.92
C ILE A 566 -11.50 21.87 -30.36
N ASP A 567 -12.21 21.16 -31.25
CA ASP A 567 -13.13 20.09 -30.86
C ASP A 567 -12.40 18.77 -30.61
N ARG A 568 -12.85 18.05 -29.58
CA ARG A 568 -12.26 16.80 -29.11
C ARG A 568 -13.31 15.69 -29.01
N PRO A 569 -12.92 14.43 -29.22
CA PRO A 569 -13.79 13.30 -28.93
C PRO A 569 -14.12 13.25 -27.44
N ALA A 570 -15.34 12.81 -27.13
CA ALA A 570 -15.77 12.72 -25.73
C ALA A 570 -15.12 11.51 -25.08
N ALA A 571 -14.28 11.72 -24.04
CA ALA A 571 -13.70 10.65 -23.24
C ALA A 571 -14.34 10.64 -21.85
N MET A 572 -15.02 9.55 -21.49
CA MET A 572 -15.80 9.48 -20.25
C MET A 572 -15.80 8.07 -19.65
N THR A 573 -16.29 7.95 -18.41
CA THR A 573 -16.63 6.65 -17.82
C THR A 573 -18.09 6.31 -18.09
N PHE A 574 -18.48 5.03 -17.95
CA PHE A 574 -19.89 4.61 -18.03
C PHE A 574 -20.80 5.45 -17.12
N HIS A 575 -20.38 5.72 -15.89
CA HIS A 575 -21.14 6.51 -14.92
C HIS A 575 -21.26 7.98 -15.33
N ARG A 576 -20.23 8.56 -15.96
CA ARG A 576 -20.30 9.95 -16.47
C ARG A 576 -21.18 10.04 -17.72
N LEU A 577 -21.13 9.03 -18.60
CA LEU A 577 -22.04 8.91 -19.74
C LEU A 577 -23.49 8.84 -19.27
N GLY A 578 -23.76 7.95 -18.32
CA GLY A 578 -25.09 7.78 -17.78
C GLY A 578 -25.60 9.02 -17.04
N LEU A 579 -24.74 9.68 -16.26
CA LEU A 579 -25.09 10.97 -15.65
C LEU A 579 -25.46 12.01 -16.72
N SER A 580 -24.70 12.14 -17.81
CA SER A 580 -25.03 13.05 -18.92
C SER A 580 -26.40 12.74 -19.54
N ILE A 581 -26.70 11.46 -19.75
CA ILE A 581 -28.00 11.02 -20.30
C ILE A 581 -29.15 11.39 -19.35
N LEU A 582 -28.96 11.22 -18.03
CA LEU A 582 -29.95 11.59 -17.03
C LEU A 582 -30.09 13.10 -16.85
N GLU A 583 -29.00 13.86 -16.97
CA GLU A 583 -29.05 15.33 -16.97
C GLU A 583 -29.80 15.87 -18.20
N GLU A 584 -29.63 15.24 -19.38
CA GLU A 584 -30.28 15.66 -20.63
C GLU A 584 -31.75 15.21 -20.73
N HIS A 585 -32.11 14.04 -20.18
CA HIS A 585 -33.41 13.40 -20.42
C HIS A 585 -34.07 12.75 -19.19
N GLY A 586 -33.54 12.97 -17.98
CA GLY A 586 -34.06 12.40 -16.73
C GLY A 586 -35.49 12.84 -16.40
N SER A 587 -35.94 13.99 -16.90
CA SER A 587 -37.33 14.45 -16.80
C SER A 587 -38.35 13.46 -17.36
N ARG A 588 -37.98 12.65 -18.37
CA ARG A 588 -38.85 11.57 -18.90
C ARG A 588 -39.07 10.42 -17.91
N LEU A 589 -38.18 10.26 -16.93
CA LEU A 589 -38.34 9.33 -15.81
C LEU A 589 -38.99 10.00 -14.57
N GLY A 590 -39.44 11.25 -14.69
CA GLY A 590 -40.00 12.00 -13.57
C GLY A 590 -38.96 12.34 -12.50
N MET A 591 -37.70 12.51 -12.90
CA MET A 591 -36.62 12.92 -12.00
C MET A 591 -36.63 14.43 -11.75
N ALA A 592 -36.18 14.84 -10.57
CA ALA A 592 -35.99 16.23 -10.22
C ALA A 592 -34.72 16.81 -10.88
N GLU A 593 -34.79 18.07 -11.30
CA GLU A 593 -33.64 18.85 -11.80
C GLU A 593 -33.30 19.95 -10.77
N PRO A 594 -32.03 20.13 -10.36
CA PRO A 594 -30.83 19.41 -10.78
C PRO A 594 -30.70 18.03 -10.12
N LEU A 595 -30.19 17.06 -10.89
CA LEU A 595 -29.92 15.70 -10.42
C LEU A 595 -28.72 15.68 -9.46
N ARG A 596 -28.85 15.02 -8.30
CA ARG A 596 -27.76 14.87 -7.34
C ARG A 596 -27.47 13.40 -7.07
N VAL A 597 -26.20 13.04 -7.10
CA VAL A 597 -25.74 11.67 -6.83
C VAL A 597 -25.50 11.49 -5.33
N ALA A 598 -26.22 10.57 -4.70
CA ALA A 598 -26.05 10.23 -3.29
C ALA A 598 -24.73 9.48 -3.06
N CYS A 599 -23.98 9.87 -2.03
CA CYS A 599 -22.82 9.09 -1.59
C CYS A 599 -23.26 7.83 -0.81
N GLN A 600 -22.34 6.90 -0.57
CA GLN A 600 -22.66 5.67 0.19
C GLN A 600 -23.17 5.97 1.60
N THR A 601 -22.65 7.01 2.26
CA THR A 601 -23.10 7.42 3.60
C THR A 601 -24.53 7.93 3.56
N GLU A 602 -24.88 8.75 2.58
CA GLU A 602 -26.26 9.21 2.39
C GLU A 602 -27.17 8.02 2.09
N GLY A 603 -26.78 7.12 1.19
CA GLY A 603 -27.58 5.92 0.89
C GLY A 603 -27.82 5.03 2.11
N ARG A 604 -26.80 4.88 2.97
CA ARG A 604 -26.89 4.17 4.24
C ARG A 604 -27.86 4.85 5.21
N GLN A 605 -27.73 6.16 5.42
CA GLN A 605 -28.60 6.94 6.30
C GLN A 605 -30.06 6.87 5.86
N LEU A 606 -30.32 6.93 4.55
CA LEU A 606 -31.68 6.77 4.01
C LEU A 606 -32.31 5.43 4.37
N LEU A 607 -31.53 4.34 4.31
CA LEU A 607 -31.99 3.01 4.72
C LEU A 607 -32.22 2.91 6.22
N GLU A 608 -31.37 3.52 7.03
CA GLU A 608 -31.53 3.56 8.50
C GLU A 608 -32.81 4.27 8.90
N GLU A 609 -33.02 5.47 8.36
CA GLU A 609 -34.21 6.29 8.61
C GLU A 609 -35.48 5.58 8.17
N ALA A 610 -35.49 5.03 6.95
CA ALA A 610 -36.70 4.48 6.36
C ALA A 610 -37.09 3.09 6.91
N LEU A 611 -36.11 2.29 7.35
CA LEU A 611 -36.37 0.96 7.92
C LEU A 611 -36.29 0.93 9.46
N GLY A 612 -35.95 2.04 10.10
CA GLY A 612 -35.73 2.11 11.55
C GLY A 612 -34.68 1.11 12.03
N THR A 613 -33.62 0.91 11.24
CA THR A 613 -32.64 -0.16 11.44
C THR A 613 -31.28 0.34 11.90
N SER A 614 -30.43 -0.57 12.38
CA SER A 614 -29.07 -0.22 12.81
C SER A 614 -28.14 0.01 11.64
N GLU A 615 -27.10 0.80 11.86
CA GLU A 615 -26.09 1.12 10.84
C GLU A 615 -25.46 -0.10 10.19
N ARG A 616 -25.16 -1.11 11.00
CA ARG A 616 -24.62 -2.39 10.51
C ARG A 616 -25.58 -3.10 9.56
N LYS A 617 -26.90 -3.09 9.86
CA LYS A 617 -27.91 -3.74 9.02
C LYS A 617 -28.16 -2.94 7.75
N ALA A 618 -28.24 -1.61 7.82
CA ALA A 618 -28.37 -0.75 6.65
C ALA A 618 -27.18 -0.87 5.69
N THR A 619 -25.95 -0.90 6.21
CA THR A 619 -24.73 -1.09 5.39
C THR A 619 -24.74 -2.43 4.66
N ARG A 620 -25.13 -3.51 5.35
CA ARG A 620 -25.31 -4.84 4.74
C ARG A 620 -26.37 -4.81 3.64
N LEU A 621 -27.53 -4.22 3.93
CA LEU A 621 -28.64 -4.12 2.96
C LEU A 621 -28.25 -3.29 1.75
N LEU A 622 -27.52 -2.17 1.92
CA LEU A 622 -27.05 -1.32 0.82
C LEU A 622 -26.11 -2.09 -0.12
N ALA A 623 -25.18 -2.89 0.41
CA ALA A 623 -24.31 -3.73 -0.40
C ALA A 623 -25.10 -4.80 -1.19
N GLN A 624 -26.12 -5.39 -0.56
CA GLN A 624 -26.99 -6.37 -1.20
C GLN A 624 -27.89 -5.73 -2.27
N ILE A 625 -28.43 -4.54 -2.01
CA ILE A 625 -29.18 -3.72 -2.96
C ILE A 625 -28.32 -3.40 -4.19
N SER A 626 -27.07 -2.97 -3.98
CA SER A 626 -26.14 -2.67 -5.07
C SER A 626 -25.89 -3.90 -5.97
N CYS A 627 -25.71 -5.08 -5.35
CA CYS A 627 -25.61 -6.34 -6.08
C CYS A 627 -26.91 -6.66 -6.84
N GLN A 628 -28.07 -6.47 -6.20
CA GLN A 628 -29.36 -6.76 -6.81
C GLN A 628 -29.69 -5.82 -7.98
N LYS A 629 -29.39 -4.52 -7.88
CA LYS A 629 -29.56 -3.55 -8.97
C LYS A 629 -28.77 -3.98 -10.21
N ARG A 630 -27.53 -4.47 -10.03
CA ARG A 630 -26.70 -4.96 -11.14
C ARG A 630 -27.20 -6.27 -11.75
N THR A 631 -27.70 -7.19 -10.92
CA THR A 631 -28.06 -8.55 -11.36
C THR A 631 -29.50 -8.69 -11.85
N VAL A 632 -30.49 -8.16 -11.13
CA VAL A 632 -31.92 -8.41 -11.42
C VAL A 632 -32.38 -7.69 -12.70
N GLN A 633 -31.87 -6.48 -12.96
CA GLN A 633 -32.20 -5.75 -14.20
C GLN A 633 -31.46 -6.29 -15.43
N ALA A 634 -30.25 -6.83 -15.24
CA ALA A 634 -29.56 -7.56 -16.30
C ALA A 634 -30.30 -8.85 -16.71
N ILE A 635 -30.92 -9.53 -15.74
CA ILE A 635 -31.65 -10.79 -15.97
C ILE A 635 -33.08 -10.54 -16.48
N ALA A 636 -33.80 -9.53 -15.96
CA ALA A 636 -35.16 -9.20 -16.42
C ALA A 636 -35.24 -8.88 -17.93
N SER A 637 -34.10 -8.52 -18.52
CA SER A 637 -33.95 -8.16 -19.93
C SER A 637 -33.39 -9.31 -20.80
N SER A 638 -33.09 -10.47 -20.21
CA SER A 638 -32.50 -11.64 -20.88
C SER A 638 -33.55 -12.75 -21.09
N PRO A 639 -33.84 -13.16 -22.35
CA PRO A 639 -34.81 -14.22 -22.60
C PRO A 639 -34.34 -15.58 -22.04
N GLY A 640 -35.15 -16.21 -21.18
CA GLY A 640 -34.95 -17.61 -20.78
C GLY A 640 -34.12 -17.88 -19.52
N VAL A 641 -33.66 -16.85 -18.80
CA VAL A 641 -32.93 -17.02 -17.54
C VAL A 641 -33.84 -16.67 -16.36
N SER A 642 -34.27 -17.68 -15.59
CA SER A 642 -34.99 -17.47 -14.33
C SER A 642 -33.97 -17.12 -13.23
N ALA A 643 -33.97 -15.87 -12.77
CA ALA A 643 -33.27 -15.52 -11.53
C ALA A 643 -33.88 -16.32 -10.35
N ALA A 644 -33.05 -16.70 -9.37
CA ALA A 644 -33.56 -17.10 -8.07
C ALA A 644 -34.40 -15.93 -7.51
N ALA A 645 -35.55 -16.23 -6.92
CA ALA A 645 -36.41 -15.19 -6.34
C ALA A 645 -35.58 -14.35 -5.34
N PRO A 646 -35.57 -13.01 -5.47
CA PRO A 646 -34.83 -12.17 -4.55
C PRO A 646 -35.36 -12.39 -3.14
N ASP A 647 -34.47 -12.35 -2.15
CA ASP A 647 -34.87 -12.37 -0.74
C ASP A 647 -35.90 -11.26 -0.51
N ALA A 648 -37.05 -11.62 0.05
CA ALA A 648 -38.16 -10.70 0.27
C ALA A 648 -37.74 -9.51 1.15
N GLU A 649 -36.77 -9.68 2.06
CA GLU A 649 -36.20 -8.59 2.86
C GLU A 649 -35.46 -7.59 1.97
N ILE A 650 -34.65 -8.06 1.02
CA ILE A 650 -33.83 -7.20 0.17
C ILE A 650 -34.71 -6.49 -0.87
N ALA A 651 -35.70 -7.19 -1.44
CA ALA A 651 -36.66 -6.58 -2.36
C ALA A 651 -37.45 -5.44 -1.70
N ALA A 652 -37.98 -5.68 -0.49
CA ALA A 652 -38.68 -4.64 0.27
C ALA A 652 -37.75 -3.46 0.64
N ALA A 653 -36.50 -3.75 1.04
CA ALA A 653 -35.52 -2.73 1.34
C ALA A 653 -35.13 -1.89 0.10
N LEU A 654 -34.98 -2.53 -1.07
CA LEU A 654 -34.73 -1.87 -2.34
C LEU A 654 -35.86 -0.92 -2.72
N ASP A 655 -37.11 -1.36 -2.60
CA ASP A 655 -38.28 -0.55 -2.93
C ASP A 655 -38.36 0.71 -2.05
N VAL A 656 -38.20 0.53 -0.73
CA VAL A 656 -38.17 1.63 0.23
C VAL A 656 -37.02 2.58 -0.09
N TYR A 657 -35.83 2.04 -0.34
CA TYR A 657 -34.65 2.84 -0.65
C TYR A 657 -34.81 3.68 -1.93
N GLN A 658 -35.35 3.09 -3.00
CA GLN A 658 -35.62 3.82 -4.24
C GLN A 658 -36.67 4.90 -4.06
N GLN A 659 -37.71 4.67 -3.24
CA GLN A 659 -38.68 5.72 -2.90
C GLN A 659 -38.02 6.88 -2.15
N GLN A 660 -37.11 6.60 -1.23
CA GLN A 660 -36.40 7.64 -0.47
C GLN A 660 -35.45 8.47 -1.35
N LEU A 661 -34.77 7.83 -2.30
CA LEU A 661 -33.94 8.50 -3.29
C LEU A 661 -34.80 9.41 -4.17
N HIS A 662 -35.89 8.88 -4.74
CA HIS A 662 -36.79 9.65 -5.61
C HIS A 662 -37.43 10.84 -4.89
N ALA A 663 -37.92 10.65 -3.66
CA ALA A 663 -38.54 11.71 -2.86
C ALA A 663 -37.59 12.88 -2.55
N ARG A 664 -36.27 12.63 -2.57
CA ARG A 664 -35.23 13.65 -2.34
C ARG A 664 -34.55 14.13 -3.63
N GLY A 665 -35.02 13.70 -4.80
CA GLY A 665 -34.40 14.03 -6.09
C GLY A 665 -32.97 13.47 -6.24
N LEU A 666 -32.69 12.33 -5.61
CA LEU A 666 -31.38 11.68 -5.61
C LEU A 666 -31.36 10.47 -6.53
N VAL A 667 -30.18 10.17 -7.05
CA VAL A 667 -29.83 8.87 -7.64
C VAL A 667 -28.59 8.34 -6.96
N ASP A 668 -28.39 7.03 -6.91
CA ASP A 668 -27.12 6.46 -6.44
C ASP A 668 -26.16 6.13 -7.59
N PHE A 669 -25.01 5.54 -7.25
CA PHE A 669 -23.98 5.22 -8.23
C PHE A 669 -24.40 4.12 -9.21
N ASP A 670 -25.17 3.11 -8.77
CA ASP A 670 -25.63 2.02 -9.64
C ASP A 670 -26.75 2.53 -10.58
N ASP A 671 -27.57 3.48 -10.12
CA ASP A 671 -28.61 4.16 -10.89
C ASP A 671 -28.04 4.91 -12.12
N LEU A 672 -26.78 5.35 -12.06
CA LEU A 672 -26.09 6.00 -13.18
C LEU A 672 -25.86 5.07 -14.37
N VAL A 673 -26.10 3.76 -14.26
CA VAL A 673 -26.06 2.83 -15.40
C VAL A 673 -27.45 2.23 -15.62
N VAL A 674 -28.09 1.83 -14.54
CA VAL A 674 -29.43 1.22 -14.54
C VAL A 674 -30.48 2.12 -15.20
N LEU A 675 -30.56 3.39 -14.81
CA LEU A 675 -31.63 4.29 -15.27
C LEU A 675 -31.44 4.74 -16.72
N PRO A 676 -30.22 5.05 -17.20
CA PRO A 676 -29.96 5.25 -18.63
C PRO A 676 -30.36 4.05 -19.49
N VAL A 677 -30.01 2.83 -19.07
CA VAL A 677 -30.40 1.61 -19.80
C VAL A 677 -31.92 1.52 -19.90
N ARG A 678 -32.62 1.66 -18.76
CA ARG A 678 -34.09 1.64 -18.73
C ARG A 678 -34.72 2.73 -19.60
N LEU A 679 -34.16 3.94 -19.58
CA LEU A 679 -34.64 5.07 -20.37
C LEU A 679 -34.50 4.80 -21.87
N LEU A 680 -33.33 4.31 -22.30
CA LEU A 680 -33.06 3.99 -23.71
C LEU A 680 -33.87 2.79 -24.19
N GLU A 681 -34.09 1.77 -23.36
CA GLU A 681 -34.95 0.62 -23.72
C GLU A 681 -36.41 1.00 -23.93
N THR A 682 -36.88 2.05 -23.25
CA THR A 682 -38.26 2.52 -23.33
C THR A 682 -38.47 3.69 -24.30
N SER A 683 -37.39 4.29 -24.81
CA SER A 683 -37.43 5.48 -25.68
C SER A 683 -36.60 5.27 -26.95
N PRO A 684 -37.17 4.64 -28.01
CA PRO A 684 -36.46 4.41 -29.27
C PRO A 684 -35.94 5.69 -29.94
N ASP A 685 -36.65 6.81 -29.78
CA ASP A 685 -36.22 8.12 -30.30
C ASP A 685 -34.91 8.60 -29.67
N LEU A 686 -34.68 8.31 -28.38
CA LEU A 686 -33.42 8.62 -27.70
C LEU A 686 -32.30 7.68 -28.16
N VAL A 687 -32.60 6.41 -28.41
CA VAL A 687 -31.63 5.47 -28.99
C VAL A 687 -31.13 5.99 -30.34
N ASP A 688 -32.04 6.42 -31.21
CA ASP A 688 -31.69 6.99 -32.51
C ASP A 688 -30.91 8.30 -32.38
N HIS A 689 -31.27 9.15 -31.41
CA HIS A 689 -30.54 10.38 -31.09
C HIS A 689 -29.08 10.09 -30.70
N TYR A 690 -28.86 9.19 -29.74
CA TYR A 690 -27.51 8.88 -29.26
C TYR A 690 -26.68 8.08 -30.27
N ARG A 691 -27.30 7.20 -31.06
CA ARG A 691 -26.65 6.53 -32.20
C ARG A 691 -26.20 7.52 -33.27
N SER A 692 -27.02 8.54 -33.53
CA SER A 692 -26.68 9.62 -34.46
C SER A 692 -25.56 10.50 -33.92
N ARG A 693 -25.57 10.77 -32.61
CA ARG A 693 -24.58 11.59 -31.91
C ARG A 693 -23.24 10.88 -31.74
N TYR A 694 -23.21 9.59 -31.46
CA TYR A 694 -21.99 8.82 -31.22
C TYR A 694 -21.88 7.65 -32.20
N ARG A 695 -21.55 7.92 -33.47
CA ARG A 695 -21.47 6.84 -34.46
C ARG A 695 -20.17 6.05 -34.44
N TRP A 696 -19.16 6.52 -33.70
CA TRP A 696 -17.90 5.82 -33.46
C TRP A 696 -17.68 5.70 -31.94
N VAL A 697 -17.83 4.48 -31.42
CA VAL A 697 -17.70 4.21 -29.99
C VAL A 697 -16.46 3.34 -29.75
N SER A 698 -15.63 3.73 -28.80
CA SER A 698 -14.46 2.97 -28.34
C SER A 698 -14.60 2.64 -26.87
N VAL A 699 -14.33 1.40 -26.45
CA VAL A 699 -14.38 0.96 -25.05
C VAL A 699 -13.03 0.36 -24.64
N ASP A 700 -12.40 0.94 -23.62
CA ASP A 700 -11.15 0.44 -22.99
C ASP A 700 -11.44 -0.40 -21.75
N GLU A 701 -10.50 -1.27 -21.39
CA GLU A 701 -10.61 -2.25 -20.29
C GLU A 701 -11.91 -3.08 -20.36
N TYR A 702 -12.22 -3.58 -21.55
CA TYR A 702 -13.46 -4.31 -21.83
C TYR A 702 -13.66 -5.56 -20.95
N GLN A 703 -12.60 -6.10 -20.35
CA GLN A 703 -12.70 -7.21 -19.40
C GLN A 703 -13.36 -6.86 -18.06
N ASP A 704 -13.45 -5.58 -17.71
CA ASP A 704 -13.94 -5.13 -16.42
C ASP A 704 -15.40 -4.65 -16.47
N ILE A 705 -16.08 -4.82 -17.62
CA ILE A 705 -17.47 -4.40 -17.77
C ILE A 705 -18.44 -5.43 -17.18
N ASP A 706 -19.55 -4.92 -16.63
CA ASP A 706 -20.67 -5.74 -16.19
C ASP A 706 -21.75 -5.88 -17.29
N PRO A 707 -22.72 -6.81 -17.14
CA PRO A 707 -23.77 -7.02 -18.12
C PRO A 707 -24.65 -5.79 -18.43
N LEU A 708 -24.88 -4.88 -17.47
CA LEU A 708 -25.66 -3.67 -17.70
C LEU A 708 -24.87 -2.63 -18.49
N GLN A 709 -23.57 -2.49 -18.21
CA GLN A 709 -22.68 -1.65 -19.00
C GLN A 709 -22.59 -2.17 -20.44
N TYR A 710 -22.46 -3.49 -20.62
CA TYR A 710 -22.52 -4.10 -21.94
C TYR A 710 -23.85 -3.83 -22.65
N ARG A 711 -24.97 -3.93 -21.93
CA ARG A 711 -26.31 -3.60 -22.45
C ARG A 711 -26.41 -2.14 -22.90
N LEU A 712 -25.86 -1.21 -22.13
CA LEU A 712 -25.80 0.21 -22.51
C LEU A 712 -25.04 0.39 -23.83
N VAL A 713 -23.90 -0.28 -24.02
CA VAL A 713 -23.15 -0.25 -25.29
C VAL A 713 -24.00 -0.76 -26.45
N ARG A 714 -24.73 -1.87 -26.28
CA ARG A 714 -25.62 -2.44 -27.32
C ARG A 714 -26.80 -1.54 -27.68
N LEU A 715 -27.28 -0.73 -26.75
CA LEU A 715 -28.30 0.27 -27.05
C LEU A 715 -27.70 1.40 -27.89
N LEU A 716 -26.50 1.86 -27.52
CA LEU A 716 -25.80 2.95 -28.21
C LEU A 716 -25.20 2.56 -29.56
N VAL A 717 -24.94 1.27 -29.81
CA VAL A 717 -24.33 0.81 -31.06
C VAL A 717 -25.14 -0.36 -31.65
N PRO A 718 -25.67 -0.25 -32.88
CA PRO A 718 -26.31 -1.38 -33.55
C PRO A 718 -25.29 -2.47 -33.93
N PRO A 719 -25.73 -3.71 -34.23
CA PRO A 719 -24.86 -4.85 -34.55
C PRO A 719 -23.85 -4.64 -35.70
N ASP A 720 -24.13 -3.72 -36.61
CA ASP A 720 -23.31 -3.32 -37.76
C ASP A 720 -22.62 -1.95 -37.57
N GLY A 721 -22.75 -1.35 -36.39
CA GLY A 721 -22.18 -0.04 -36.06
C GLY A 721 -20.68 -0.06 -35.81
N ASN A 722 -20.08 1.13 -35.70
CA ASN A 722 -18.63 1.29 -35.51
C ASN A 722 -18.27 1.25 -34.01
N LEU A 723 -18.22 0.04 -33.45
CA LEU A 723 -17.79 -0.22 -32.08
C LEU A 723 -16.40 -0.83 -32.06
N CYS A 724 -15.46 -0.20 -31.37
CA CYS A 724 -14.14 -0.76 -31.09
C CYS A 724 -14.02 -1.06 -29.60
N VAL A 725 -13.80 -2.32 -29.24
CA VAL A 725 -13.55 -2.70 -27.85
C VAL A 725 -12.14 -3.27 -27.73
N ILE A 726 -11.45 -2.93 -26.64
CA ILE A 726 -10.13 -3.49 -26.33
C ILE A 726 -10.09 -3.98 -24.90
N GLY A 727 -9.48 -5.13 -24.68
CA GLY A 727 -9.34 -5.68 -23.34
C GLY A 727 -8.49 -6.93 -23.30
N ASP A 728 -8.28 -7.40 -22.09
CA ASP A 728 -7.52 -8.62 -21.82
C ASP A 728 -8.37 -9.55 -20.94
N PRO A 729 -8.87 -10.69 -21.46
CA PRO A 729 -9.68 -11.61 -20.67
C PRO A 729 -8.93 -12.14 -19.44
N ASP A 730 -7.59 -12.24 -19.50
CA ASP A 730 -6.76 -12.74 -18.40
C ASP A 730 -6.54 -11.67 -17.29
N GLN A 731 -6.88 -10.40 -17.55
CA GLN A 731 -6.84 -9.31 -16.56
C GLN A 731 -8.18 -9.03 -15.89
N ALA A 732 -9.19 -9.90 -16.04
CA ALA A 732 -10.51 -9.70 -15.44
C ALA A 732 -10.50 -9.88 -13.91
N ILE A 733 -10.02 -8.88 -13.17
CA ILE A 733 -9.87 -8.93 -11.71
C ILE A 733 -11.07 -8.35 -10.95
N TYR A 734 -12.02 -7.72 -11.64
CA TYR A 734 -13.20 -7.10 -11.04
C TYR A 734 -14.45 -8.01 -10.96
N GLY A 735 -14.27 -9.33 -11.05
CA GLY A 735 -15.39 -10.29 -10.94
C GLY A 735 -16.22 -10.14 -9.66
N PHE A 736 -15.59 -9.76 -8.54
CA PHE A 736 -16.30 -9.49 -7.27
C PHE A 736 -17.22 -8.26 -7.32
N ARG A 737 -17.08 -7.39 -8.33
CA ARG A 737 -17.98 -6.24 -8.57
C ARG A 737 -19.04 -6.51 -9.64
N GLY A 738 -19.04 -7.71 -10.23
CA GLY A 738 -19.99 -8.11 -11.27
C GLY A 738 -19.46 -8.00 -12.71
N ALA A 739 -18.16 -7.76 -12.90
CA ALA A 739 -17.55 -7.86 -14.23
C ALA A 739 -17.69 -9.28 -14.78
N ASP A 740 -18.02 -9.41 -16.07
CA ASP A 740 -18.35 -10.69 -16.68
C ASP A 740 -17.57 -10.90 -17.98
N VAL A 741 -16.53 -11.73 -17.92
CA VAL A 741 -15.66 -12.06 -19.07
C VAL A 741 -16.44 -12.70 -20.22
N SER A 742 -17.62 -13.29 -19.96
CA SER A 742 -18.49 -13.80 -21.04
C SER A 742 -18.98 -12.68 -21.98
N CYS A 743 -18.84 -11.40 -21.62
CA CYS A 743 -19.04 -10.27 -22.53
C CYS A 743 -18.12 -10.32 -23.76
N PHE A 744 -16.92 -10.92 -23.68
CA PHE A 744 -16.08 -11.16 -24.86
C PHE A 744 -16.70 -12.21 -25.80
N GLN A 745 -17.26 -13.29 -25.24
CA GLN A 745 -17.91 -14.34 -26.02
C GLN A 745 -19.18 -13.79 -26.68
N ARG A 746 -20.03 -13.13 -25.89
CA ARG A 746 -21.27 -12.48 -26.36
C ARG A 746 -21.02 -11.40 -27.41
N PHE A 747 -19.86 -10.74 -27.39
CA PHE A 747 -19.53 -9.73 -28.40
C PHE A 747 -19.56 -10.30 -29.82
N ASN A 748 -18.99 -11.49 -30.02
CA ASN A 748 -18.99 -12.13 -31.34
C ASN A 748 -20.39 -12.58 -31.79
N ASP A 749 -21.24 -12.98 -30.85
CA ASP A 749 -22.63 -13.36 -31.13
C ASP A 749 -23.50 -12.13 -31.49
N ASP A 750 -23.32 -11.03 -30.75
CA ASP A 750 -24.12 -9.82 -30.90
C ASP A 750 -23.63 -8.90 -32.03
N PHE A 751 -22.35 -9.00 -32.40
CA PHE A 751 -21.69 -8.27 -33.49
C PHE A 751 -21.04 -9.26 -34.47
N PRO A 752 -21.83 -10.02 -35.26
CA PRO A 752 -21.31 -11.12 -36.08
C PRO A 752 -20.37 -10.68 -37.22
N SER A 753 -20.37 -9.39 -37.56
CA SER A 753 -19.42 -8.80 -38.52
C SER A 753 -18.10 -8.36 -37.88
N ALA A 754 -17.92 -8.63 -36.58
CA ALA A 754 -16.77 -8.17 -35.82
C ALA A 754 -15.46 -8.75 -36.33
N ARG A 755 -14.48 -7.87 -36.55
CA ARG A 755 -13.09 -8.28 -36.76
C ARG A 755 -12.45 -8.47 -35.39
N THR A 756 -11.67 -9.54 -35.22
CA THR A 756 -10.86 -9.75 -34.02
C THR A 756 -9.39 -9.59 -34.36
N ILE A 757 -8.67 -8.76 -33.61
CA ILE A 757 -7.22 -8.55 -33.75
C ILE A 757 -6.57 -8.79 -32.39
N SER A 758 -5.47 -9.56 -32.38
CA SER A 758 -4.72 -9.85 -31.16
C SER A 758 -3.41 -9.07 -31.15
N LEU A 759 -3.16 -8.30 -30.09
CA LEU A 759 -1.88 -7.63 -29.86
C LEU A 759 -1.00 -8.56 -29.01
N VAL A 760 0.04 -9.12 -29.61
CA VAL A 760 0.91 -10.14 -28.97
C VAL A 760 2.22 -9.58 -28.44
N ARG A 761 2.66 -8.42 -28.92
CA ARG A 761 3.97 -7.86 -28.56
C ARG A 761 3.89 -7.02 -27.30
N ASN A 762 4.67 -7.38 -26.29
CA ASN A 762 4.76 -6.66 -25.03
C ASN A 762 5.86 -5.56 -25.11
N TYR A 763 5.51 -4.32 -24.78
CA TYR A 763 6.41 -3.16 -24.73
C TYR A 763 6.81 -2.74 -23.31
N ARG A 764 6.17 -3.34 -22.30
CA ARG A 764 6.27 -2.94 -20.89
C ARG A 764 7.28 -3.78 -20.12
N SER A 765 7.37 -5.06 -20.44
CA SER A 765 8.07 -6.07 -19.66
C SER A 765 9.14 -6.75 -20.50
N THR A 766 10.26 -7.11 -19.87
CA THR A 766 11.31 -7.90 -20.53
C THR A 766 10.80 -9.31 -20.88
N ARG A 767 11.45 -9.96 -21.85
CA ARG A 767 11.06 -11.33 -22.28
C ARG A 767 10.96 -12.31 -21.11
N THR A 768 11.89 -12.25 -20.16
CA THR A 768 11.87 -13.09 -18.95
C THR A 768 10.60 -12.93 -18.12
N ILE A 769 10.09 -11.71 -17.96
CA ILE A 769 8.84 -11.44 -17.23
C ILE A 769 7.63 -11.91 -18.03
N VAL A 770 7.66 -11.72 -19.35
CA VAL A 770 6.58 -12.16 -20.24
C VAL A 770 6.48 -13.69 -20.24
N ASP A 771 7.60 -14.39 -20.41
CA ASP A 771 7.66 -15.85 -20.40
C ASP A 771 7.14 -16.41 -19.07
N ALA A 772 7.55 -15.82 -17.92
CA ALA A 772 7.05 -16.19 -16.60
C ALA A 772 5.55 -15.89 -16.37
N SER A 773 4.94 -15.01 -17.17
CA SER A 773 3.50 -14.71 -17.11
C SER A 773 2.65 -15.58 -18.04
N LEU A 774 3.30 -16.31 -18.96
CA LEU A 774 2.67 -17.27 -19.88
C LEU A 774 2.71 -18.71 -19.33
N GLU A 775 3.54 -18.98 -18.32
CA GLU A 775 3.54 -20.21 -17.50
C GLU A 775 2.46 -20.16 -16.42
#